data_AF-A0A535VTL1-F1
#
_entry.id   AF-A0A535VTL1-F1
#
_cell.length_a   1.000
_cell.length_b   1.000
_cell.length_c   1.000
_cell.angle_alpha   90.00
_cell.angle_beta   90.00
_cell.angle_gamma   90.00
#
_symmetry.space_group_name_H-M   'P 1'
#
loop_
_entity.id
_entity.type
_entity.pdbx_description
1 polymer ?
#
loop_
_entity_poly.entity_id
_entity_poly.type
_entity_poly.pdbx_seq_one_letter_code
_entity_poly.pdbx_strand_id
1 'polypeptide(L)'
;MEQVAHASPVPVHGSKPPGVCTHSECGERRGWACAYKDLMGRECKSWWCRRHITFIERTPFCPRHASVIRALAPTAGTIFEIKNRPAVDDRALPLAALVAEDIDKDVTELVRRRYQNRKDITLATDKTVRQTWAGRTEVAWERSWAALKSQGYLVRIAIRVSVAEPDHVQLLIGNTVVFKEIPDWISRRRDGDAPDHADRARFAKKIFAAVLDHVDEPQPLPPITSGAGGPQIEPPPPPEINRTLVEGMVLRLASGATRLTGYEISEHLALPFSAVEPVLKALTTDNFLDALGLANEQGPWLGRPLPERMAYALTKQGRARSEEIARASTRYAGPAPVSMAEYRAVLAEAAKPGTLDLVKVAVVLAGIELAPGVAEAVRAAVNSRSSIFIYGAPGNGKTTLARRIAGLLGGPIVIPVALDIGGGEVMAVFDGAVHRLEANQPIDKRWRRIARPLVQVGGEFQLEMFDPTWEEGSRTYGAPLQVKANGGVLLIDDLGRQRVSPKQILDRLLVPLEQEIDYMNLTSSGRKVEVPFWAQLALSTNLRPGELLDEAYLRRLSYKVLMPDPTWDMWCRIFERERERLTVPPNPAALDWIRSMYGGRPLRGNHPRDLLERLIDVSSARGQRAELSVELVQAAWQTLFIAG
;
A
#
# COMPACT_ATOMS: atom_id res chain seq x y z
N MET A 1 11.03 -27.78 -22.43
CA MET A 1 9.92 -27.31 -21.57
C MET A 1 8.73 -28.22 -21.82
N GLU A 2 8.64 -29.31 -21.06
CA GLU A 2 7.44 -30.15 -21.01
C GLU A 2 6.28 -29.34 -20.42
N GLN A 3 5.18 -29.25 -21.16
CA GLN A 3 3.92 -28.74 -20.65
C GLN A 3 3.35 -29.75 -19.68
N VAL A 4 3.32 -29.41 -18.39
CA VAL A 4 2.57 -30.17 -17.38
C VAL A 4 1.09 -29.99 -17.70
N ALA A 5 0.50 -31.00 -18.36
CA ALA A 5 -0.93 -31.11 -18.54
C ALA A 5 -1.58 -31.34 -17.16
N HIS A 6 -2.30 -30.34 -16.66
CA HIS A 6 -3.17 -30.54 -15.50
C HIS A 6 -4.31 -31.47 -15.91
N ALA A 7 -4.28 -32.70 -15.39
CA ALA A 7 -5.36 -33.65 -15.52
C ALA A 7 -6.64 -33.08 -14.88
N SER A 8 -7.69 -32.92 -15.68
CA SER A 8 -9.04 -32.62 -15.20
C SER A 8 -9.49 -33.70 -14.21
N PRO A 9 -10.01 -33.36 -13.02
CA PRO A 9 -10.55 -34.36 -12.11
C PRO A 9 -11.81 -34.98 -12.72
N VAL A 10 -11.84 -36.32 -12.72
CA VAL A 10 -12.91 -37.18 -13.24
C VAL A 10 -14.26 -36.84 -12.57
N PRO A 11 -15.39 -36.77 -13.31
CA PRO A 11 -16.69 -36.53 -12.71
C PRO A 11 -17.18 -37.80 -11.98
N VAL A 12 -17.11 -37.81 -10.65
CA VAL A 12 -17.77 -38.82 -9.81
C VAL A 12 -19.25 -38.47 -9.61
N HIS A 13 -19.97 -38.38 -10.71
CA HIS A 13 -21.41 -38.59 -10.73
C HIS A 13 -21.62 -39.70 -11.74
N GLY A 14 -22.04 -40.88 -11.27
CA GLY A 14 -22.61 -41.88 -12.17
C GLY A 14 -23.62 -41.15 -13.06
N SER A 15 -23.36 -41.14 -14.36
CA SER A 15 -24.05 -40.30 -15.33
C SER A 15 -25.49 -40.76 -15.45
N LYS A 16 -26.33 -40.33 -14.50
CA LYS A 16 -27.76 -40.52 -14.57
C LYS A 16 -28.24 -39.91 -15.89
N PRO A 17 -29.12 -40.59 -16.63
CA PRO A 17 -29.58 -40.09 -17.91
C PRO A 17 -30.21 -38.70 -17.77
N PRO A 18 -30.13 -37.85 -18.80
CA PRO A 18 -30.75 -36.53 -18.79
C PRO A 18 -32.22 -36.62 -18.36
N GLY A 19 -32.65 -35.73 -17.46
CA GLY A 19 -34.03 -35.71 -16.95
C GLY A 19 -34.30 -36.61 -15.74
N VAL A 20 -33.28 -37.24 -15.14
CA VAL A 20 -33.39 -37.92 -13.84
C VAL A 20 -32.74 -37.09 -12.73
N CYS A 21 -33.34 -37.08 -11.54
CA CYS A 21 -32.80 -36.39 -10.38
C CYS A 21 -31.33 -36.79 -10.10
N THR A 22 -30.44 -35.80 -10.06
CA THR A 22 -28.98 -36.01 -9.92
C THR A 22 -28.57 -36.49 -8.51
N HIS A 23 -29.44 -36.41 -7.51
CA HIS A 23 -29.22 -37.00 -6.18
C HIS A 23 -28.98 -38.51 -6.28
N SER A 24 -27.90 -39.03 -5.67
CA SER A 24 -27.36 -40.41 -5.83
C SER A 24 -28.42 -41.50 -5.76
N GLU A 25 -29.35 -41.42 -4.81
CA GLU A 25 -30.38 -42.45 -4.55
C GLU A 25 -31.78 -42.11 -5.10
N CYS A 26 -31.91 -41.05 -5.90
CA CYS A 26 -33.22 -40.61 -6.42
C CYS A 26 -33.45 -41.04 -7.87
N GLY A 27 -34.56 -41.73 -8.14
CA GLY A 27 -34.99 -42.13 -9.50
C GLY A 27 -36.05 -41.22 -10.13
N GLU A 28 -36.45 -40.15 -9.45
CA GLU A 28 -37.54 -39.26 -9.89
C GLU A 28 -37.19 -38.53 -11.19
N ARG A 29 -38.12 -38.54 -12.13
CA ARG A 29 -37.96 -37.93 -13.46
C ARG A 29 -38.65 -36.57 -13.56
N ARG A 30 -39.70 -36.36 -12.78
CA ARG A 30 -40.39 -35.06 -12.73
C ARG A 30 -39.56 -34.06 -11.93
N GLY A 31 -39.09 -33.01 -12.58
CA GLY A 31 -38.16 -32.07 -11.96
C GLY A 31 -37.94 -30.81 -12.76
N TRP A 32 -36.89 -30.09 -12.40
CA TRP A 32 -36.47 -28.84 -13.02
C TRP A 32 -34.97 -28.88 -13.27
N ALA A 33 -34.53 -28.18 -14.32
CA ALA A 33 -33.12 -27.86 -14.53
C ALA A 33 -32.67 -26.75 -13.58
N CYS A 34 -31.39 -26.77 -13.19
CA CYS A 34 -30.79 -25.66 -12.47
C CYS A 34 -30.71 -24.42 -13.37
N ALA A 35 -31.24 -23.29 -12.92
CA ALA A 35 -31.25 -22.03 -13.68
C ALA A 35 -29.94 -21.22 -13.58
N TYR A 36 -28.89 -21.76 -12.94
CA TYR A 36 -27.63 -21.04 -12.78
C TYR A 36 -26.89 -20.88 -14.10
N LYS A 37 -26.50 -19.64 -14.41
CA LYS A 37 -25.63 -19.27 -15.53
C LYS A 37 -24.43 -18.47 -15.04
N ASP A 38 -23.23 -18.86 -15.47
CA ASP A 38 -22.01 -18.10 -15.20
C ASP A 38 -21.84 -16.90 -16.17
N LEU A 39 -20.78 -16.12 -15.97
CA LEU A 39 -20.48 -14.94 -16.79
C LEU A 39 -20.19 -15.24 -18.27
N MET A 40 -19.75 -16.46 -18.59
CA MET A 40 -19.50 -16.88 -19.97
C MET A 40 -20.78 -17.43 -20.63
N GLY A 41 -21.93 -17.33 -19.94
CA GLY A 41 -23.21 -17.87 -20.41
C GLY A 41 -23.33 -19.39 -20.30
N ARG A 42 -22.39 -20.07 -19.63
CA ARG A 42 -22.48 -21.52 -19.44
C ARG A 42 -23.58 -21.84 -18.42
N GLU A 43 -24.37 -22.85 -18.74
CA GLU A 43 -25.52 -23.26 -17.92
C GLU A 43 -25.20 -24.53 -17.12
N CYS A 44 -25.73 -24.59 -15.90
CA CYS A 44 -25.66 -25.83 -15.12
C CYS A 44 -26.61 -26.89 -15.70
N LYS A 45 -26.05 -27.99 -16.21
CA LYS A 45 -26.82 -29.08 -16.83
C LYS A 45 -27.48 -30.07 -15.86
N SER A 46 -27.50 -29.76 -14.55
CA SER A 46 -28.04 -30.67 -13.54
C SER A 46 -29.57 -30.64 -13.47
N TRP A 47 -30.19 -31.79 -13.21
CA TRP A 47 -31.64 -31.97 -13.13
C TRP A 47 -32.05 -32.48 -11.74
N TRP A 48 -33.07 -31.86 -11.13
CA TRP A 48 -33.44 -32.14 -9.75
C TRP A 48 -34.95 -32.22 -9.57
N CYS A 49 -35.42 -33.20 -8.78
CA CYS A 49 -36.83 -33.32 -8.44
C CYS A 49 -37.25 -32.31 -7.38
N ARG A 50 -38.57 -32.23 -7.12
CA ARG A 50 -39.16 -31.27 -6.16
C ARG A 50 -38.55 -31.34 -4.75
N ARG A 51 -38.10 -32.52 -4.34
CA ARG A 51 -37.52 -32.81 -3.02
C ARG A 51 -36.07 -32.32 -2.88
N HIS A 52 -35.32 -32.28 -3.96
CA HIS A 52 -33.87 -32.02 -3.92
C HIS A 52 -33.46 -30.72 -4.61
N ILE A 53 -34.39 -30.01 -5.23
CA ILE A 53 -34.17 -28.69 -5.79
C ILE A 53 -34.52 -27.58 -4.79
N THR A 54 -33.78 -26.48 -4.85
CA THR A 54 -34.02 -25.31 -4.00
C THR A 54 -34.56 -24.16 -4.84
N PHE A 55 -35.66 -23.55 -4.41
CA PHE A 55 -36.21 -22.35 -5.05
C PHE A 55 -35.77 -21.09 -4.29
N ILE A 56 -35.24 -20.11 -5.01
CA ILE A 56 -34.91 -18.78 -4.49
C ILE A 56 -35.64 -17.79 -5.41
N GLU A 57 -36.50 -16.93 -4.85
CA GLU A 57 -37.33 -15.98 -5.62
C GLU A 57 -38.08 -16.64 -6.80
N ARG A 58 -38.58 -17.88 -6.58
CA ARG A 58 -39.27 -18.73 -7.57
C ARG A 58 -38.39 -19.28 -8.70
N THR A 59 -37.09 -19.03 -8.68
CA THR A 59 -36.11 -19.61 -9.62
C THR A 59 -35.52 -20.92 -9.06
N PRO A 60 -35.51 -22.02 -9.84
CA PRO A 60 -34.97 -23.31 -9.40
C PRO A 60 -33.43 -23.39 -9.49
N PHE A 61 -32.77 -23.75 -8.40
CA PHE A 61 -31.33 -23.99 -8.32
C PHE A 61 -31.00 -25.35 -7.70
N CYS A 62 -29.94 -26.00 -8.18
CA CYS A 62 -29.39 -27.19 -7.52
C CYS A 62 -28.84 -26.82 -6.13
N PRO A 63 -28.69 -27.78 -5.20
CA PRO A 63 -28.19 -27.48 -3.84
C PRO A 63 -26.88 -26.67 -3.83
N ARG A 64 -25.94 -26.98 -4.73
CA ARG A 64 -24.68 -26.24 -4.89
C ARG A 64 -24.92 -24.78 -5.28
N HIS A 65 -25.62 -24.54 -6.39
CA HIS A 65 -25.84 -23.18 -6.90
C HIS A 65 -26.82 -22.38 -6.05
N ALA A 66 -27.72 -23.04 -5.32
CA ALA A 66 -28.53 -22.38 -4.30
C ALA A 66 -27.66 -21.82 -3.17
N SER A 67 -26.62 -22.56 -2.74
CA SER A 67 -25.63 -22.05 -1.78
C SER A 67 -24.88 -20.83 -2.32
N VAL A 68 -24.50 -20.85 -3.61
CA VAL A 68 -23.86 -19.70 -4.28
C VAL A 68 -24.80 -18.48 -4.27
N ILE A 69 -26.04 -18.64 -4.72
CA ILE A 69 -27.01 -17.53 -4.78
C ILE A 69 -27.34 -17.00 -3.40
N ARG A 70 -27.47 -17.84 -2.37
CA ARG A 70 -27.67 -17.39 -0.98
C ARG A 70 -26.46 -16.64 -0.42
N ALA A 71 -25.24 -17.04 -0.77
CA ALA A 71 -24.03 -16.33 -0.38
C ALA A 71 -23.90 -14.96 -1.09
N LEU A 72 -24.44 -14.85 -2.32
CA LEU A 72 -24.44 -13.62 -3.11
C LEU A 72 -25.58 -12.66 -2.75
N ALA A 73 -26.75 -13.17 -2.35
CA ALA A 73 -27.96 -12.37 -2.11
C ALA A 73 -27.79 -11.20 -1.13
N PRO A 74 -27.04 -11.29 0.00
CA PRO A 74 -26.85 -10.17 0.91
C PRO A 74 -25.96 -9.06 0.33
N THR A 75 -25.28 -9.33 -0.80
CA THR A 75 -24.42 -8.36 -1.49
C THR A 75 -25.08 -7.67 -2.67
N ALA A 76 -26.25 -8.13 -3.13
CA ALA A 76 -26.96 -7.56 -4.28
C ALA A 76 -27.32 -6.08 -4.04
N GLY A 77 -26.92 -5.19 -4.96
CA GLY A 77 -27.10 -3.74 -4.79
C GLY A 77 -26.21 -3.08 -3.72
N THR A 78 -25.17 -3.76 -3.23
CA THR A 78 -24.16 -3.22 -2.30
C THR A 78 -22.77 -3.18 -2.95
N ILE A 79 -21.81 -2.45 -2.37
CA ILE A 79 -20.43 -2.39 -2.89
C ILE A 79 -19.64 -3.71 -2.80
N PHE A 80 -20.14 -4.69 -2.06
CA PHE A 80 -19.61 -6.06 -1.99
C PHE A 80 -20.31 -6.99 -2.98
N GLU A 81 -21.22 -6.46 -3.81
CA GLU A 81 -21.83 -7.19 -4.90
C GLU A 81 -20.73 -7.85 -5.71
N ILE A 82 -20.71 -9.18 -5.66
CA ILE A 82 -19.85 -9.98 -6.51
C ILE A 82 -20.39 -9.78 -7.93
N LYS A 83 -19.85 -8.77 -8.61
CA LYS A 83 -20.24 -8.36 -9.97
C LYS A 83 -20.09 -9.51 -10.97
N ASN A 84 -19.26 -10.49 -10.63
CA ASN A 84 -18.86 -11.60 -11.46
C ASN A 84 -19.38 -12.92 -10.87
N ARG A 85 -20.47 -13.47 -11.43
CA ARG A 85 -20.98 -14.79 -11.03
C ARG A 85 -19.86 -15.84 -11.18
N PRO A 86 -19.58 -16.66 -10.14
CA PRO A 86 -18.58 -17.72 -10.23
C PRO A 86 -18.84 -18.65 -11.42
N ALA A 87 -17.77 -19.24 -11.96
CA ALA A 87 -17.87 -20.26 -13.00
C ALA A 87 -18.83 -21.38 -12.58
N VAL A 88 -19.54 -22.00 -13.54
CA VAL A 88 -20.52 -23.07 -13.25
C VAL A 88 -19.92 -24.18 -12.39
N ASP A 89 -18.63 -24.46 -12.56
CA ASP A 89 -17.91 -25.54 -11.89
C ASP A 89 -17.08 -25.10 -10.68
N ASP A 90 -17.14 -23.82 -10.28
CA ASP A 90 -16.46 -23.35 -9.06
C ASP A 90 -17.07 -24.04 -7.82
N ARG A 91 -16.21 -24.76 -7.09
CA ARG A 91 -16.54 -25.46 -5.83
C ARG A 91 -15.99 -24.74 -4.60
N ALA A 92 -15.09 -23.77 -4.79
CA ALA A 92 -14.40 -23.07 -3.72
C ALA A 92 -15.33 -22.12 -2.96
N LEU A 93 -16.14 -21.31 -3.66
CA LEU A 93 -17.11 -20.41 -2.99
C LEU A 93 -18.15 -21.16 -2.15
N PRO A 94 -18.86 -22.18 -2.69
CA PRO A 94 -19.81 -22.96 -1.91
C PRO A 94 -19.18 -23.59 -0.67
N LEU A 95 -17.95 -24.09 -0.78
CA LEU A 95 -17.25 -24.72 0.33
C LEU A 95 -16.88 -23.71 1.42
N ALA A 96 -16.32 -22.56 1.03
CA ALA A 96 -16.00 -21.47 1.97
C ALA A 96 -17.25 -20.96 2.70
N ALA A 97 -18.36 -20.78 1.98
CA ALA A 97 -19.63 -20.35 2.55
C ALA A 97 -20.18 -21.37 3.55
N LEU A 98 -20.16 -22.66 3.19
CA LEU A 98 -20.68 -23.75 4.02
C LEU A 98 -19.91 -23.87 5.34
N VAL A 99 -18.59 -23.90 5.26
CA VAL A 99 -17.74 -24.06 6.46
C VAL A 99 -17.82 -22.83 7.35
N ALA A 100 -17.82 -21.64 6.76
CA ALA A 100 -17.91 -20.41 7.54
C ALA A 100 -19.26 -20.28 8.26
N GLU A 101 -20.35 -20.78 7.66
CA GLU A 101 -21.66 -20.83 8.31
C GLU A 101 -21.67 -21.81 9.49
N ASP A 102 -21.03 -22.97 9.35
CA ASP A 102 -20.97 -24.00 10.39
C ASP A 102 -20.24 -23.54 11.66
N ILE A 103 -19.30 -22.59 11.55
CA ILE A 103 -18.51 -22.06 12.68
C ILE A 103 -18.92 -20.64 13.13
N ASP A 104 -19.82 -19.97 12.40
CA ASP A 104 -20.09 -18.53 12.56
C ASP A 104 -20.51 -18.17 13.99
N LYS A 105 -21.41 -18.96 14.57
CA LYS A 105 -21.93 -18.74 15.92
C LYS A 105 -20.82 -18.84 16.97
N ASP A 106 -19.98 -19.87 16.87
CA ASP A 106 -18.95 -20.18 17.86
C ASP A 106 -17.80 -19.14 17.80
N VAL A 107 -17.34 -18.79 16.59
CA VAL A 107 -16.29 -17.78 16.38
C VAL A 107 -16.78 -16.38 16.75
N THR A 108 -18.02 -16.02 16.41
CA THR A 108 -18.60 -14.71 16.78
C THR A 108 -18.70 -14.55 18.29
N GLU A 109 -19.14 -15.59 18.99
CA GLU A 109 -19.25 -15.56 20.45
C GLU A 109 -17.87 -15.51 21.12
N LEU A 110 -16.88 -16.23 20.59
CA LEU A 110 -15.48 -16.17 21.07
C LEU A 110 -14.93 -14.73 20.99
N VAL A 111 -15.02 -14.10 19.82
CA VAL A 111 -14.53 -12.74 19.59
C VAL A 111 -15.30 -11.74 20.47
N ARG A 112 -16.61 -11.91 20.60
CA ARG A 112 -17.45 -11.08 21.49
C ARG A 112 -17.01 -11.17 22.95
N ARG A 113 -16.92 -12.39 23.51
CA ARG A 113 -16.54 -12.61 24.92
C ARG A 113 -15.16 -12.04 25.23
N ARG A 114 -14.21 -12.16 24.31
CA ARG A 114 -12.83 -11.68 24.51
C ARG A 114 -12.73 -10.17 24.62
N TYR A 115 -13.56 -9.43 23.88
CA TYR A 115 -13.45 -7.97 23.77
C TYR A 115 -14.64 -7.19 24.35
N GLN A 116 -15.61 -7.87 24.98
CA GLN A 116 -16.83 -7.24 25.54
C GLN A 116 -16.59 -6.08 26.52
N ASN A 117 -15.44 -6.08 27.23
CA ASN A 117 -15.13 -5.06 28.25
C ASN A 117 -14.32 -3.87 27.71
N ARG A 118 -14.01 -3.84 26.40
CA ARG A 118 -13.14 -2.85 25.76
C ARG A 118 -13.96 -1.92 24.86
N LYS A 119 -14.27 -0.72 25.34
CA LYS A 119 -15.05 0.31 24.59
C LYS A 119 -14.30 0.89 23.38
N ASP A 120 -12.99 0.68 23.30
CA ASP A 120 -12.12 1.10 22.19
C ASP A 120 -12.06 0.10 21.04
N ILE A 121 -12.85 -0.99 21.11
CA ILE A 121 -12.86 -2.08 20.13
C ILE A 121 -14.18 -2.17 19.39
N THR A 122 -14.09 -2.28 18.07
CA THR A 122 -15.23 -2.62 17.21
C THR A 122 -15.13 -4.08 16.78
N LEU A 123 -16.20 -4.85 16.99
CA LEU A 123 -16.32 -6.20 16.47
C LEU A 123 -16.90 -6.16 15.05
N ALA A 124 -16.26 -6.83 14.11
CA ALA A 124 -16.70 -6.94 12.74
C ALA A 124 -16.84 -8.41 12.36
N THR A 125 -17.99 -8.78 11.82
CA THR A 125 -18.25 -10.13 11.29
C THR A 125 -18.74 -9.99 9.86
N ASP A 126 -18.00 -10.53 8.90
CA ASP A 126 -18.46 -10.55 7.53
C ASP A 126 -19.59 -11.58 7.40
N LYS A 127 -20.80 -11.12 7.06
CA LYS A 127 -21.94 -12.01 6.80
C LYS A 127 -21.90 -12.66 5.42
N THR A 128 -20.89 -12.32 4.60
CA THR A 128 -20.80 -12.67 3.18
C THR A 128 -19.40 -13.13 2.83
N VAL A 129 -19.28 -14.11 1.95
CA VAL A 129 -18.00 -14.54 1.39
C VAL A 129 -17.53 -13.51 0.36
N ARG A 130 -16.26 -13.11 0.44
CA ARG A 130 -15.62 -12.13 -0.45
C ARG A 130 -14.61 -12.82 -1.37
N GLN A 131 -14.45 -12.27 -2.57
CA GLN A 131 -13.34 -12.62 -3.44
C GLN A 131 -12.05 -11.96 -2.91
N THR A 132 -11.01 -12.75 -2.75
CA THR A 132 -9.66 -12.36 -2.32
C THR A 132 -8.64 -13.00 -3.26
N TRP A 133 -7.35 -12.71 -3.05
CA TRP A 133 -6.25 -13.22 -3.86
C TRP A 133 -5.30 -14.03 -2.99
N ALA A 134 -5.00 -15.27 -3.38
CA ALA A 134 -3.90 -16.05 -2.84
C ALA A 134 -2.68 -15.84 -3.75
N GLY A 135 -1.65 -15.12 -3.26
CA GLY A 135 -0.48 -14.79 -4.08
C GLY A 135 -0.75 -13.73 -5.16
N ARG A 136 -0.08 -13.82 -6.32
CA ARG A 136 -0.14 -12.82 -7.40
C ARG A 136 -1.28 -13.05 -8.41
N THR A 137 -1.85 -14.25 -8.50
CA THR A 137 -2.74 -14.62 -9.62
C THR A 137 -3.92 -15.52 -9.23
N GLU A 138 -3.95 -16.13 -8.04
CA GLU A 138 -5.00 -17.08 -7.70
C GLU A 138 -6.17 -16.41 -7.00
N VAL A 139 -7.37 -16.63 -7.52
CA VAL A 139 -8.61 -16.20 -6.88
C VAL A 139 -8.90 -17.13 -5.71
N ALA A 140 -9.23 -16.56 -4.55
CA ALA A 140 -9.71 -17.29 -3.40
C ALA A 140 -10.99 -16.65 -2.83
N TRP A 141 -11.77 -17.43 -2.11
CA TRP A 141 -13.02 -17.00 -1.49
C TRP A 141 -12.86 -17.04 0.02
N GLU A 142 -13.18 -15.94 0.70
CA GLU A 142 -12.91 -15.76 2.13
C GLU A 142 -14.08 -15.15 2.91
N ARG A 143 -14.34 -15.64 4.13
CA ARG A 143 -15.23 -15.00 5.12
C ARG A 143 -14.47 -14.81 6.44
N SER A 144 -14.63 -13.65 7.07
CA SER A 144 -13.79 -13.26 8.22
C SER A 144 -14.55 -12.69 9.42
N TRP A 145 -13.97 -12.86 10.61
CA TRP A 145 -14.39 -12.29 11.89
C TRP A 145 -13.21 -11.51 12.49
N ALA A 146 -13.45 -10.34 13.07
CA ALA A 146 -12.39 -9.46 13.53
C ALA A 146 -12.78 -8.65 14.76
N ALA A 147 -11.76 -8.30 15.57
CA ALA A 147 -11.83 -7.25 16.56
C ALA A 147 -10.80 -6.18 16.23
N LEU A 148 -11.23 -4.92 16.21
CA LEU A 148 -10.49 -3.79 15.65
C LEU A 148 -10.25 -2.72 16.71
N LYS A 149 -9.07 -2.07 16.67
CA LYS A 149 -8.76 -0.82 17.39
C LYS A 149 -8.33 0.24 16.37
N SER A 150 -8.24 1.51 16.77
CA SER A 150 -7.78 2.63 15.92
C SER A 150 -6.44 2.42 15.19
N GLN A 151 -5.59 1.50 15.66
CA GLN A 151 -4.29 1.17 15.07
C GLN A 151 -4.29 -0.12 14.20
N GLY A 152 -5.43 -0.82 14.06
CA GLY A 152 -5.54 -2.02 13.22
C GLY A 152 -6.33 -3.17 13.85
N TYR A 153 -6.16 -4.37 13.28
CA TYR A 153 -6.76 -5.60 13.80
C TYR A 153 -6.05 -6.02 15.09
N LEU A 154 -6.81 -6.24 16.16
CA LEU A 154 -6.33 -6.96 17.33
C LEU A 154 -6.35 -8.47 17.09
N VAL A 155 -7.37 -8.92 16.35
CA VAL A 155 -7.44 -10.27 15.80
C VAL A 155 -8.28 -10.25 14.53
N ARG A 156 -7.89 -11.03 13.53
CA ARG A 156 -8.68 -11.33 12.34
C ARG A 156 -8.63 -12.83 12.10
N ILE A 157 -9.77 -13.49 12.11
CA ILE A 157 -9.95 -14.92 11.87
C ILE A 157 -10.64 -15.05 10.52
N ALA A 158 -10.16 -15.88 9.61
CA ALA A 158 -10.77 -16.01 8.29
C ALA A 158 -10.76 -17.46 7.78
N ILE A 159 -11.85 -17.88 7.16
CA ILE A 159 -11.92 -19.12 6.37
C ILE A 159 -11.72 -18.78 4.91
N ARG A 160 -10.76 -19.44 4.26
CA ARG A 160 -10.40 -19.23 2.86
C ARG A 160 -10.38 -20.55 2.08
N VAL A 161 -10.91 -20.54 0.86
CA VAL A 161 -10.77 -21.64 -0.12
C VAL A 161 -10.31 -21.07 -1.45
N SER A 162 -9.20 -21.58 -2.00
CA SER A 162 -8.65 -21.12 -3.29
C SER A 162 -9.33 -21.82 -4.46
N VAL A 163 -9.47 -21.13 -5.60
CA VAL A 163 -9.90 -21.76 -6.87
C VAL A 163 -8.86 -22.77 -7.37
N ALA A 164 -7.57 -22.59 -7.05
CA ALA A 164 -6.50 -23.53 -7.41
C ALA A 164 -6.55 -24.83 -6.59
N GLU A 165 -7.03 -24.76 -5.34
CA GLU A 165 -7.18 -25.90 -4.42
C GLU A 165 -8.62 -25.94 -3.87
N PRO A 166 -9.64 -26.23 -4.71
CA PRO A 166 -11.05 -26.03 -4.35
C PRO A 166 -11.58 -26.98 -3.28
N ASP A 167 -10.80 -28.01 -2.92
CA ASP A 167 -11.14 -29.00 -1.90
C ASP A 167 -10.45 -28.72 -0.54
N HIS A 168 -9.52 -27.76 -0.48
CA HIS A 168 -8.78 -27.42 0.75
C HIS A 168 -9.39 -26.21 1.45
N VAL A 169 -9.69 -26.37 2.73
CA VAL A 169 -10.15 -25.29 3.59
C VAL A 169 -8.98 -24.78 4.41
N GLN A 170 -8.74 -23.48 4.36
CA GLN A 170 -7.70 -22.80 5.12
C GLN A 170 -8.32 -21.92 6.20
N LEU A 171 -7.79 -21.99 7.43
CA LEU A 171 -8.06 -21.04 8.50
C LEU A 171 -6.87 -20.09 8.62
N LEU A 172 -7.16 -18.80 8.67
CA LEU A 172 -6.17 -17.75 8.84
C LEU A 172 -6.41 -17.00 10.15
N ILE A 173 -5.33 -16.72 10.88
CA ILE A 173 -5.32 -15.75 11.98
C ILE A 173 -4.31 -14.66 11.63
N GLY A 174 -4.80 -13.42 11.45
CA GLY A 174 -4.04 -12.36 10.80
C GLY A 174 -3.76 -12.72 9.33
N ASN A 175 -2.50 -12.94 9.00
CA ASN A 175 -2.05 -13.38 7.67
C ASN A 175 -1.48 -14.81 7.66
N THR A 176 -1.46 -15.48 8.81
CA THR A 176 -0.86 -16.81 8.96
C THR A 176 -1.91 -17.88 8.75
N VAL A 177 -1.62 -18.87 7.89
CA VAL A 177 -2.46 -20.06 7.75
C VAL A 177 -2.16 -20.98 8.93
N VAL A 178 -3.12 -21.15 9.83
CA VAL A 178 -2.98 -21.92 11.07
C VAL A 178 -3.61 -23.32 10.96
N PHE A 179 -4.46 -23.52 9.95
CA PHE A 179 -5.05 -24.83 9.64
C PHE A 179 -5.29 -24.91 8.12
N LYS A 180 -4.97 -26.05 7.51
CA LYS A 180 -5.25 -26.36 6.10
C LYS A 180 -5.54 -27.85 5.96
N GLU A 181 -6.79 -28.21 5.72
CA GLU A 181 -7.21 -29.61 5.55
C GLU A 181 -8.31 -29.77 4.49
N ILE A 182 -8.44 -30.98 3.97
CA ILE A 182 -9.58 -31.41 3.14
C ILE A 182 -10.65 -31.95 4.10
N PRO A 183 -11.91 -31.46 4.04
CA PRO A 183 -12.96 -31.96 4.89
C PRO A 183 -13.29 -33.45 4.66
N ASP A 184 -13.58 -34.17 5.75
CA ASP A 184 -13.76 -35.63 5.75
C ASP A 184 -14.84 -36.09 4.74
N TRP A 185 -15.95 -35.35 4.57
CA TRP A 185 -17.01 -35.68 3.61
C TRP A 185 -16.60 -35.51 2.13
N ILE A 186 -15.54 -34.75 1.86
CA ILE A 186 -14.94 -34.61 0.52
C ILE A 186 -14.01 -35.79 0.27
N SER A 187 -13.16 -36.15 1.24
CA SER A 187 -12.28 -37.33 1.12
C SER A 187 -13.09 -38.61 0.96
N ARG A 188 -14.05 -38.87 1.84
CA ARG A 188 -14.93 -40.06 1.75
C ARG A 188 -15.64 -40.17 0.41
N ARG A 189 -16.14 -39.05 -0.13
CA ARG A 189 -16.79 -39.04 -1.45
C ARG A 189 -15.81 -39.37 -2.58
N ARG A 190 -14.56 -38.94 -2.47
CA ARG A 190 -13.49 -39.27 -3.42
C ARG A 190 -13.13 -40.76 -3.35
N ASP A 191 -13.13 -41.32 -2.14
CA ASP A 191 -12.72 -42.69 -1.85
C ASP A 191 -13.86 -43.71 -2.04
N GLY A 192 -15.10 -43.24 -2.25
CA GLY A 192 -16.28 -44.08 -2.50
C GLY A 192 -16.97 -44.57 -1.22
N ASP A 193 -16.60 -44.01 -0.06
CA ASP A 193 -17.17 -44.36 1.23
C ASP A 193 -18.61 -43.85 1.40
N ALA A 194 -19.35 -44.52 2.30
CA ALA A 194 -20.69 -44.10 2.69
C ALA A 194 -20.66 -42.70 3.37
N PRO A 195 -21.65 -41.84 3.11
CA PRO A 195 -21.71 -40.50 3.71
C PRO A 195 -21.95 -40.60 5.22
N ASP A 196 -21.11 -39.94 6.02
CA ASP A 196 -21.33 -39.78 7.46
C ASP A 196 -21.87 -38.37 7.77
N HIS A 197 -23.09 -38.31 8.30
CA HIS A 197 -23.74 -37.06 8.68
C HIS A 197 -23.01 -36.27 9.78
N ALA A 198 -22.11 -36.92 10.54
CA ALA A 198 -21.32 -36.28 11.58
C ALA A 198 -20.00 -35.66 11.07
N ASP A 199 -19.58 -35.90 9.81
CA ASP A 199 -18.34 -35.37 9.25
C ASP A 199 -18.27 -33.83 9.33
N ARG A 200 -19.37 -33.14 8.99
CA ARG A 200 -19.43 -31.68 9.04
C ARG A 200 -19.22 -31.13 10.45
N ALA A 201 -19.89 -31.71 11.44
CA ALA A 201 -19.78 -31.29 12.82
C ALA A 201 -18.37 -31.55 13.39
N ARG A 202 -17.73 -32.65 13.02
CA ARG A 202 -16.34 -32.94 13.42
C ARG A 202 -15.36 -31.96 12.81
N PHE A 203 -15.50 -31.65 11.53
CA PHE A 203 -14.64 -30.68 10.86
C PHE A 203 -14.79 -29.26 11.43
N ALA A 204 -16.03 -28.83 11.69
CA ALA A 204 -16.29 -27.55 12.36
C ALA A 204 -15.63 -27.48 13.75
N LYS A 205 -15.71 -28.57 14.52
CA LYS A 205 -15.01 -28.70 15.82
C LYS A 205 -13.50 -28.62 15.70
N LYS A 206 -12.88 -29.25 14.68
CA LYS A 206 -11.43 -29.15 14.43
C LYS A 206 -11.01 -27.71 14.14
N ILE A 207 -11.76 -27.02 13.29
CA ILE A 207 -11.50 -25.61 12.97
C ILE A 207 -11.64 -24.75 14.22
N PHE A 208 -12.71 -24.92 14.99
CA PHE A 208 -12.92 -24.13 16.21
C PHE A 208 -11.84 -24.40 17.27
N ALA A 209 -11.38 -25.65 17.43
CA ALA A 209 -10.24 -25.98 18.28
C ALA A 209 -8.96 -25.26 17.80
N ALA A 210 -8.66 -25.29 16.50
CA ALA A 210 -7.52 -24.56 15.94
C ALA A 210 -7.63 -23.04 16.14
N VAL A 211 -8.85 -22.48 16.10
CA VAL A 211 -9.08 -21.07 16.45
C VAL A 211 -8.74 -20.82 17.92
N LEU A 212 -9.21 -21.65 18.85
CA LEU A 212 -8.93 -21.50 20.28
C LEU A 212 -7.43 -21.57 20.58
N ASP A 213 -6.74 -22.59 20.05
CA ASP A 213 -5.31 -22.79 20.29
C ASP A 213 -4.47 -21.56 19.91
N HIS A 214 -4.80 -20.91 18.79
CA HIS A 214 -4.03 -19.79 18.26
C HIS A 214 -4.54 -18.40 18.68
N VAL A 215 -5.77 -18.29 19.18
CA VAL A 215 -6.33 -17.04 19.73
C VAL A 215 -6.01 -16.90 21.22
N ASP A 216 -5.87 -18.02 21.94
CA ASP A 216 -5.50 -18.06 23.37
C ASP A 216 -4.00 -18.20 23.63
N GLU A 217 -3.19 -18.51 22.62
CA GLU A 217 -1.75 -18.27 22.70
C GLU A 217 -1.50 -16.78 22.95
N PRO A 218 -0.81 -16.40 24.05
CA PRO A 218 -0.29 -15.05 24.14
C PRO A 218 0.63 -14.88 22.94
N GLN A 219 0.32 -13.92 22.05
CA GLN A 219 1.30 -13.49 21.06
C GLN A 219 2.60 -13.24 21.83
N PRO A 220 3.70 -13.95 21.51
CA PRO A 220 4.95 -13.67 22.17
C PRO A 220 5.22 -12.19 21.97
N LEU A 221 5.26 -11.44 23.08
CA LEU A 221 5.84 -10.11 23.07
C LEU A 221 7.20 -10.28 22.38
N PRO A 222 7.55 -9.44 21.39
CA PRO A 222 8.90 -9.47 20.85
C PRO A 222 9.84 -9.37 22.06
N PRO A 223 10.79 -10.32 22.21
CA PRO A 223 11.55 -10.40 23.44
C PRO A 223 12.29 -9.09 23.66
N ILE A 224 12.10 -8.51 24.84
CA ILE A 224 13.04 -7.52 25.37
C ILE A 224 14.28 -8.33 25.73
N THR A 225 15.18 -8.53 24.77
CA THR A 225 16.51 -9.08 25.04
C THR A 225 17.42 -7.95 25.52
N SER A 226 17.30 -7.65 26.80
CA SER A 226 18.47 -7.30 27.60
C SER A 226 19.15 -8.59 28.04
N GLY A 227 20.32 -8.90 27.47
CA GLY A 227 21.29 -9.84 28.04
C GLY A 227 21.39 -11.24 27.41
N ALA A 228 22.45 -11.40 26.61
CA ALA A 228 23.33 -12.59 26.47
C ALA A 228 22.73 -13.98 26.18
N GLY A 229 22.96 -14.48 24.95
CA GLY A 229 23.09 -15.92 24.65
C GLY A 229 21.92 -16.55 23.90
N GLY A 230 21.80 -16.28 22.59
CA GLY A 230 20.92 -16.97 21.65
C GLY A 230 21.58 -17.08 20.27
N PRO A 231 21.15 -18.00 19.39
CA PRO A 231 21.93 -18.51 18.25
C PRO A 231 22.40 -17.36 17.37
N GLN A 232 23.69 -17.37 17.02
CA GLN A 232 24.28 -16.39 16.11
C GLN A 232 23.47 -16.39 14.80
N ILE A 233 22.64 -15.35 14.64
CA ILE A 233 22.12 -14.97 13.34
C ILE A 233 23.38 -14.66 12.53
N GLU A 234 23.73 -15.53 11.58
CA GLU A 234 24.75 -15.20 10.59
C GLU A 234 24.41 -13.81 10.05
N PRO A 235 25.36 -12.86 10.06
CA PRO A 235 25.10 -11.53 9.52
C PRO A 235 24.52 -11.69 8.11
N PRO A 236 23.55 -10.84 7.71
CA PRO A 236 23.03 -10.90 6.35
C PRO A 236 24.21 -10.95 5.37
N PRO A 237 24.07 -11.68 4.24
CA PRO A 237 25.15 -11.79 3.27
C PRO A 237 25.67 -10.38 2.95
N PRO A 238 27.01 -10.20 2.86
CA PRO A 238 27.59 -8.89 2.70
C PRO A 238 26.94 -8.21 1.50
N PRO A 239 26.55 -6.94 1.64
CA PRO A 239 25.83 -6.24 0.58
C PRO A 239 26.68 -6.21 -0.68
N GLU A 240 26.03 -6.13 -1.84
CA GLU A 240 26.73 -5.98 -3.10
C GLU A 240 27.43 -4.61 -3.13
N ILE A 241 28.76 -4.62 -2.99
CA ILE A 241 29.57 -3.40 -2.94
C ILE A 241 30.49 -3.30 -4.15
N ASN A 242 30.46 -2.13 -4.77
CA ASN A 242 31.45 -1.75 -5.77
C ASN A 242 32.79 -1.47 -5.10
N ARG A 243 33.73 -2.41 -5.23
CA ARG A 243 35.03 -2.35 -4.55
C ARG A 243 35.82 -1.09 -4.87
N THR A 244 35.86 -0.67 -6.13
CA THR A 244 36.59 0.54 -6.54
C THR A 244 35.99 1.80 -5.92
N LEU A 245 34.66 1.87 -5.81
CA LEU A 245 34.00 2.97 -5.11
C LEU A 245 34.34 2.97 -3.61
N VAL A 246 34.27 1.81 -2.97
CA VAL A 246 34.59 1.65 -1.54
C VAL A 246 36.06 1.98 -1.27
N GLU A 247 37.01 1.52 -2.10
CA GLU A 247 38.43 1.89 -2.03
C GLU A 247 38.62 3.40 -2.03
N GLY A 248 37.99 4.10 -2.99
CA GLY A 248 38.03 5.56 -3.06
C GLY A 248 37.45 6.24 -1.82
N MET A 249 36.37 5.69 -1.25
CA MET A 249 35.79 6.20 -0.01
C MET A 249 36.70 5.96 1.20
N VAL A 250 37.29 4.76 1.34
CA VAL A 250 38.24 4.45 2.43
C VAL A 250 39.44 5.38 2.39
N LEU A 251 40.07 5.55 1.21
CA LEU A 251 41.22 6.44 1.04
C LEU A 251 40.87 7.90 1.36
N ARG A 252 39.64 8.34 1.03
CA ARG A 252 39.16 9.70 1.36
C ARG A 252 38.92 9.88 2.85
N LEU A 253 38.38 8.87 3.54
CA LEU A 253 38.25 8.92 5.00
C LEU A 253 39.61 9.00 5.67
N ALA A 254 40.54 8.17 5.23
CA ALA A 254 41.92 8.16 5.72
C ALA A 254 42.69 9.45 5.38
N SER A 255 42.32 10.20 4.33
CA SER A 255 42.95 11.48 4.01
C SER A 255 42.50 12.63 4.91
N GLY A 256 41.30 12.54 5.48
CA GLY A 256 40.74 13.49 6.42
C GLY A 256 41.14 13.27 7.89
N ALA A 257 41.79 12.15 8.21
CA ALA A 257 42.16 11.78 9.57
C ALA A 257 43.65 11.40 9.68
N THR A 258 44.24 11.56 10.86
CA THR A 258 45.64 11.16 11.10
C THR A 258 45.80 9.64 11.17
N ARG A 259 44.80 8.97 11.74
CA ARG A 259 44.66 7.51 11.83
C ARG A 259 43.18 7.15 11.93
N LEU A 260 42.79 5.98 11.45
CA LEU A 260 41.46 5.40 11.63
C LEU A 260 41.56 3.91 11.92
N THR A 261 40.68 3.40 12.76
CA THR A 261 40.55 1.96 12.99
C THR A 261 39.65 1.32 11.94
N GLY A 262 39.82 0.01 11.73
CA GLY A 262 38.93 -0.76 10.86
C GLY A 262 37.45 -0.61 11.24
N TYR A 263 37.16 -0.58 12.54
CA TYR A 263 35.83 -0.32 13.10
C TYR A 263 35.27 1.05 12.68
N GLU A 264 36.05 2.13 12.82
CA GLU A 264 35.60 3.48 12.47
C GLU A 264 35.29 3.61 10.98
N ILE A 265 36.12 2.97 10.13
CA ILE A 265 35.89 2.93 8.68
C ILE A 265 34.58 2.19 8.37
N SER A 266 34.35 1.02 8.98
CA SER A 266 33.10 0.26 8.84
C SER A 266 31.87 1.02 9.32
N GLU A 267 31.94 1.67 10.48
CA GLU A 267 30.85 2.49 11.01
C GLU A 267 30.52 3.66 10.09
N HIS A 268 31.53 4.35 9.58
CA HIS A 268 31.33 5.49 8.69
C HIS A 268 30.72 5.08 7.35
N LEU A 269 31.21 3.98 6.77
CA LEU A 269 30.65 3.42 5.54
C LEU A 269 29.32 2.71 5.75
N ALA A 270 28.91 2.48 6.99
CA ALA A 270 27.74 1.66 7.35
C ALA A 270 27.79 0.26 6.73
N LEU A 271 28.98 -0.33 6.64
CA LEU A 271 29.19 -1.67 6.09
C LEU A 271 29.67 -2.62 7.20
N PRO A 272 29.25 -3.90 7.18
CA PRO A 272 29.85 -4.93 8.03
C PRO A 272 31.36 -4.99 7.83
N PHE A 273 32.12 -5.22 8.91
CA PHE A 273 33.59 -5.25 8.81
C PHE A 273 34.09 -6.33 7.83
N SER A 274 33.40 -7.47 7.72
CA SER A 274 33.69 -8.52 6.73
C SER A 274 33.68 -8.03 5.28
N ALA A 275 32.92 -6.97 4.97
CA ALA A 275 32.87 -6.35 3.65
C ALA A 275 34.01 -5.34 3.43
N VAL A 276 34.52 -4.73 4.51
CA VAL A 276 35.56 -3.69 4.49
C VAL A 276 36.98 -4.27 4.62
N GLU A 277 37.14 -5.35 5.39
CA GLU A 277 38.43 -6.00 5.66
C GLU A 277 39.21 -6.38 4.39
N PRO A 278 38.60 -6.98 3.34
CA PRO A 278 39.32 -7.30 2.12
C PRO A 278 39.86 -6.05 1.41
N VAL A 279 39.14 -4.93 1.48
CA VAL A 279 39.56 -3.65 0.89
C VAL A 279 40.74 -3.08 1.66
N LEU A 280 40.69 -3.10 2.99
CA LEU A 280 41.80 -2.65 3.84
C LEU A 280 43.08 -3.47 3.59
N LYS A 281 42.94 -4.80 3.48
CA LYS A 281 44.07 -5.70 3.17
C LYS A 281 44.67 -5.41 1.80
N ALA A 282 43.84 -5.20 0.77
CA ALA A 282 44.31 -4.84 -0.57
C ALA A 282 45.05 -3.49 -0.55
N LEU A 283 44.44 -2.44 0.01
CA LEU A 283 45.05 -1.11 0.11
C LEU A 283 46.36 -1.10 0.92
N THR A 284 46.50 -1.97 1.91
CA THR A 284 47.74 -2.13 2.68
C THR A 284 48.80 -2.86 1.86
N THR A 285 48.42 -3.93 1.14
CA THR A 285 49.32 -4.69 0.27
C THR A 285 49.87 -3.81 -0.86
N ASP A 286 49.03 -2.94 -1.40
CA ASP A 286 49.38 -1.98 -2.46
C ASP A 286 50.10 -0.71 -1.94
N ASN A 287 50.43 -0.68 -0.64
CA ASN A 287 51.13 0.42 0.02
C ASN A 287 50.40 1.78 -0.05
N PHE A 288 49.07 1.76 -0.15
CA PHE A 288 48.23 2.96 -0.04
C PHE A 288 47.86 3.27 1.43
N LEU A 289 47.81 2.25 2.29
CA LEU A 289 47.64 2.38 3.74
C LEU A 289 48.80 1.73 4.48
N ASP A 290 49.26 2.36 5.56
CA ASP A 290 50.15 1.76 6.55
C ASP A 290 49.34 1.18 7.71
N ALA A 291 49.56 -0.10 8.04
CA ALA A 291 48.99 -0.72 9.23
C ALA A 291 49.87 -0.38 10.45
N LEU A 292 49.35 0.45 11.36
CA LEU A 292 50.06 0.97 12.53
C LEU A 292 50.00 0.03 13.76
N GLY A 293 49.42 -1.16 13.61
CA GLY A 293 49.16 -2.10 14.70
C GLY A 293 47.83 -1.84 15.40
N LEU A 294 47.67 -2.37 16.61
CA LEU A 294 46.44 -2.24 17.39
C LEU A 294 46.28 -0.80 17.91
N ALA A 295 45.08 -0.23 17.74
CA ALA A 295 44.74 1.05 18.33
C ALA A 295 44.78 1.00 19.86
N ASN A 296 45.14 2.14 20.46
CA ASN A 296 45.26 2.35 21.90
C ASN A 296 43.96 1.97 22.65
N GLU A 297 44.05 1.69 23.96
CA GLU A 297 42.98 1.16 24.81
C GLU A 297 41.82 2.13 25.12
N GLN A 298 41.70 3.25 24.41
CA GLN A 298 40.61 4.21 24.56
C GLN A 298 39.95 4.46 23.20
N GLY A 299 38.65 4.15 23.09
CA GLY A 299 37.85 4.41 21.90
C GLY A 299 36.64 3.48 21.75
N PRO A 300 35.72 3.78 20.82
CA PRO A 300 34.49 2.99 20.60
C PRO A 300 34.74 1.57 20.06
N TRP A 301 35.98 1.25 19.66
CA TRP A 301 36.44 -0.08 19.25
C TRP A 301 36.86 -0.99 20.41
N LEU A 302 36.82 -0.51 21.66
CA LEU A 302 37.15 -1.33 22.82
C LEU A 302 36.17 -2.52 22.95
N GLY A 303 36.70 -3.72 23.14
CA GLY A 303 35.89 -4.95 23.18
C GLY A 303 35.48 -5.51 21.81
N ARG A 304 35.89 -4.87 20.70
CA ARG A 304 35.72 -5.42 19.35
C ARG A 304 36.79 -6.47 19.00
N PRO A 305 36.54 -7.33 18.00
CA PRO A 305 37.55 -8.25 17.47
C PRO A 305 38.87 -7.54 17.09
N LEU A 306 40.01 -8.24 17.24
CA LEU A 306 41.34 -7.65 16.97
C LEU A 306 41.47 -7.03 15.57
N PRO A 307 40.96 -7.62 14.47
CA PRO A 307 41.05 -7.02 13.14
C PRO A 307 40.35 -5.66 13.03
N GLU A 308 39.21 -5.47 13.71
CA GLU A 308 38.46 -4.21 13.74
C GLU A 308 39.21 -3.11 14.51
N ARG A 309 40.10 -3.50 15.43
CA ARG A 309 40.93 -2.59 16.24
C ARG A 309 42.23 -2.19 15.56
N MET A 310 42.57 -2.76 14.41
CA MET A 310 43.77 -2.39 13.67
C MET A 310 43.66 -0.94 13.18
N ALA A 311 44.68 -0.13 13.48
CA ALA A 311 44.78 1.25 13.07
C ALA A 311 45.51 1.36 11.73
N TYR A 312 45.00 2.22 10.86
CA TYR A 312 45.56 2.50 9.54
C TYR A 312 45.85 3.99 9.41
N ALA A 313 46.90 4.33 8.68
CA ALA A 313 47.20 5.68 8.24
C ALA A 313 47.44 5.73 6.73
N LEU A 314 47.15 6.87 6.12
CA LEU A 314 47.34 7.07 4.69
C LEU A 314 48.82 7.28 4.36
N THR A 315 49.36 6.52 3.42
CA THR A 315 50.74 6.72 2.94
C THR A 315 50.82 7.92 1.99
N LYS A 316 52.04 8.33 1.62
CA LYS A 316 52.23 9.35 0.55
C LYS A 316 51.64 8.88 -0.79
N GLN A 317 51.80 7.59 -1.11
CA GLN A 317 51.25 6.98 -2.31
C GLN A 317 49.72 6.90 -2.24
N GLY A 318 49.17 6.55 -1.08
CA GLY A 318 47.73 6.55 -0.81
C GLY A 318 47.10 7.94 -0.95
N ARG A 319 47.81 8.99 -0.51
CA ARG A 319 47.37 10.38 -0.68
C ARG A 319 47.30 10.77 -2.15
N ALA A 320 48.35 10.50 -2.93
CA ALA A 320 48.35 10.75 -4.37
C ALA A 320 47.21 9.99 -5.07
N ARG A 321 46.98 8.72 -4.71
CA ARG A 321 45.89 7.90 -5.25
C ARG A 321 44.51 8.43 -4.86
N SER A 322 44.32 8.84 -3.62
CA SER A 322 43.07 9.46 -3.14
C SER A 322 42.73 10.72 -3.95
N GLU A 323 43.72 11.58 -4.19
CA GLU A 323 43.55 12.78 -5.01
C GLU A 323 43.23 12.46 -6.47
N GLU A 324 43.90 11.46 -7.06
CA GLU A 324 43.63 11.00 -8.42
C GLU A 324 42.17 10.51 -8.56
N ILE A 325 41.73 9.64 -7.66
CA ILE A 325 40.34 9.14 -7.63
C ILE A 325 39.37 10.32 -7.42
N ALA A 326 39.66 11.26 -6.51
CA ALA A 326 38.80 12.41 -6.27
C ALA A 326 38.72 13.40 -7.46
N ARG A 327 39.67 13.36 -8.40
CA ARG A 327 39.64 14.10 -9.68
C ARG A 327 38.90 13.35 -10.78
N ALA A 328 38.88 12.02 -10.76
CA ALA A 328 38.22 11.20 -11.78
C ALA A 328 36.80 10.76 -11.41
N SER A 329 36.47 10.72 -10.12
CA SER A 329 35.26 10.09 -9.57
C SER A 329 34.56 11.00 -8.55
N THR A 330 33.47 10.50 -7.97
CA THR A 330 32.69 11.15 -6.92
C THR A 330 33.53 11.54 -5.72
N ARG A 331 33.07 12.56 -4.99
CA ARG A 331 33.59 12.97 -3.68
C ARG A 331 32.63 12.75 -2.53
N TYR A 332 31.63 11.90 -2.75
CA TYR A 332 30.68 11.49 -1.73
C TYR A 332 31.38 10.95 -0.47
N ALA A 333 30.90 11.38 0.69
CA ALA A 333 31.48 11.11 2.01
C ALA A 333 30.41 10.65 3.03
N GLY A 334 29.28 10.11 2.56
CA GLY A 334 28.26 9.51 3.44
C GLY A 334 28.40 7.99 3.54
N PRO A 335 27.37 7.30 4.09
CA PRO A 335 27.29 5.83 4.11
C PRO A 335 27.44 5.25 2.70
N ALA A 336 28.08 4.08 2.58
CA ALA A 336 28.35 3.44 1.29
C ALA A 336 27.10 3.41 0.39
N PRO A 337 27.20 3.85 -0.88
CA PRO A 337 26.05 3.85 -1.78
C PRO A 337 25.53 2.43 -2.01
N VAL A 338 24.22 2.33 -2.15
CA VAL A 338 23.49 1.08 -2.40
C VAL A 338 23.49 0.79 -3.90
N SER A 339 23.58 -0.49 -4.28
CA SER A 339 23.54 -0.88 -5.68
C SER A 339 22.14 -0.63 -6.29
N MET A 340 22.08 -0.38 -7.59
CA MET A 340 20.80 -0.23 -8.29
C MET A 340 19.93 -1.51 -8.19
N ALA A 341 20.57 -2.69 -8.11
CA ALA A 341 19.88 -3.96 -7.92
C ALA A 341 19.25 -4.07 -6.54
N GLU A 342 19.99 -3.76 -5.47
CA GLU A 342 19.47 -3.68 -4.11
C GLU A 342 18.29 -2.70 -4.01
N TYR A 343 18.41 -1.52 -4.64
CA TYR A 343 17.35 -0.51 -4.65
C TYR A 343 16.07 -0.99 -5.31
N ARG A 344 16.17 -1.63 -6.49
CA ARG A 344 15.01 -2.21 -7.17
C ARG A 344 14.35 -3.31 -6.32
N ALA A 345 15.14 -4.16 -5.66
CA ALA A 345 14.61 -5.23 -4.82
C ALA A 345 13.85 -4.71 -3.58
N VAL A 346 14.39 -3.68 -2.93
CA VAL A 346 13.72 -3.03 -1.79
C VAL A 346 12.42 -2.35 -2.21
N LEU A 347 12.44 -1.65 -3.34
CA LEU A 347 11.22 -1.09 -3.89
C LEU A 347 10.22 -2.19 -4.25
N ALA A 348 10.66 -3.33 -4.81
CA ALA A 348 9.83 -4.50 -5.16
C ALA A 348 9.03 -4.99 -3.96
N GLU A 349 9.69 -5.08 -2.81
CA GLU A 349 9.04 -5.44 -1.56
C GLU A 349 8.02 -4.38 -1.12
N ALA A 350 8.42 -3.10 -1.14
CA ALA A 350 7.57 -1.98 -0.75
C ALA A 350 6.37 -1.76 -1.70
N ALA A 351 6.42 -2.32 -2.91
CA ALA A 351 5.38 -2.27 -3.93
C ALA A 351 4.33 -3.37 -3.81
N LYS A 352 4.59 -4.44 -3.04
CA LYS A 352 3.63 -5.53 -2.88
C LYS A 352 2.27 -5.01 -2.40
N PRO A 353 1.15 -5.52 -2.96
CA PRO A 353 -0.19 -5.08 -2.57
C PRO A 353 -0.43 -5.32 -1.08
N GLY A 354 -0.71 -4.26 -0.35
CA GLY A 354 -1.34 -4.35 0.95
C GLY A 354 -2.87 -4.40 0.78
N THR A 355 -3.58 -5.07 1.68
CA THR A 355 -5.05 -4.97 1.70
C THR A 355 -5.43 -3.58 2.20
N LEU A 356 -5.73 -2.65 1.29
CA LEU A 356 -6.33 -1.36 1.63
C LEU A 356 -7.84 -1.57 1.82
N ASP A 357 -8.27 -1.75 3.07
CA ASP A 357 -9.68 -1.77 3.40
C ASP A 357 -10.31 -0.35 3.38
N LEU A 358 -11.64 -0.30 3.29
CA LEU A 358 -12.38 0.97 3.27
C LEU A 358 -12.29 1.72 4.60
N VAL A 359 -12.00 1.03 5.70
CA VAL A 359 -11.87 1.65 7.02
C VAL A 359 -10.62 2.52 7.06
N LYS A 360 -9.48 2.02 6.58
CA LYS A 360 -8.25 2.81 6.45
C LYS A 360 -8.45 4.00 5.50
N VAL A 361 -9.16 3.81 4.40
CA VAL A 361 -9.50 4.91 3.48
C VAL A 361 -10.32 5.98 4.21
N ALA A 362 -11.37 5.59 4.94
CA ALA A 362 -12.20 6.51 5.70
C ALA A 362 -11.41 7.27 6.78
N VAL A 363 -10.51 6.58 7.50
CA VAL A 363 -9.66 7.21 8.53
C VAL A 363 -8.68 8.20 7.91
N VAL A 364 -7.98 7.83 6.85
CA VAL A 364 -7.00 8.71 6.19
C VAL A 364 -7.70 9.90 5.54
N LEU A 365 -8.87 9.70 4.94
CA LEU A 365 -9.66 10.76 4.30
C LEU A 365 -10.60 11.50 5.27
N ALA A 366 -10.55 11.18 6.57
CA ALA A 366 -11.41 11.79 7.59
C ALA A 366 -11.28 13.32 7.60
N GLY A 367 -12.42 14.01 7.67
CA GLY A 367 -12.46 15.48 7.60
C GLY A 367 -12.46 16.05 6.18
N ILE A 368 -12.46 15.20 5.14
CA ILE A 368 -12.82 15.62 3.78
C ILE A 368 -14.22 15.06 3.48
N GLU A 369 -15.18 15.94 3.22
CA GLU A 369 -16.49 15.51 2.72
C GLU A 369 -16.36 15.17 1.24
N LEU A 370 -16.41 13.88 0.92
CA LEU A 370 -16.28 13.38 -0.44
C LEU A 370 -17.65 13.05 -1.03
N ALA A 371 -17.83 13.36 -2.30
CA ALA A 371 -19.02 12.94 -3.03
C ALA A 371 -19.03 11.40 -3.19
N PRO A 372 -20.21 10.78 -3.32
CA PRO A 372 -20.33 9.34 -3.53
C PRO A 372 -19.45 8.87 -4.71
N GLY A 373 -18.69 7.79 -4.53
CA GLY A 373 -17.82 7.20 -5.56
C GLY A 373 -16.39 7.75 -5.59
N VAL A 374 -16.11 8.93 -5.03
CA VAL A 374 -14.76 9.52 -5.04
C VAL A 374 -13.79 8.69 -4.18
N ALA A 375 -14.22 8.30 -2.98
CA ALA A 375 -13.39 7.49 -2.07
C ALA A 375 -13.08 6.11 -2.69
N GLU A 376 -14.05 5.50 -3.35
CA GLU A 376 -13.90 4.22 -4.04
C GLU A 376 -12.93 4.32 -5.22
N ALA A 377 -13.03 5.37 -6.03
CA ALA A 377 -12.12 5.61 -7.15
C ALA A 377 -10.68 5.82 -6.69
N VAL A 378 -10.48 6.61 -5.62
CA VAL A 378 -9.16 6.82 -5.00
C VAL A 378 -8.62 5.51 -4.44
N ARG A 379 -9.45 4.73 -3.72
CA ARG A 379 -9.06 3.42 -3.22
C ARG A 379 -8.62 2.49 -4.35
N ALA A 380 -9.39 2.44 -5.44
CA ALA A 380 -9.07 1.62 -6.59
C ALA A 380 -7.73 2.02 -7.22
N ALA A 381 -7.51 3.32 -7.41
CA ALA A 381 -6.25 3.86 -7.92
C ALA A 381 -5.05 3.51 -7.03
N VAL A 382 -5.19 3.66 -5.71
CA VAL A 382 -4.13 3.33 -4.74
C VAL A 382 -3.82 1.83 -4.75
N ASN A 383 -4.83 0.97 -4.80
CA ASN A 383 -4.64 -0.48 -4.85
C ASN A 383 -3.94 -0.96 -6.11
N SER A 384 -4.26 -0.37 -7.25
CA SER A 384 -3.60 -0.68 -8.53
C SER A 384 -2.30 0.08 -8.75
N ARG A 385 -1.90 0.95 -7.81
CA ARG A 385 -0.73 1.86 -7.91
C ARG A 385 -0.74 2.73 -9.17
N SER A 386 -1.86 2.82 -9.87
CA SER A 386 -1.95 3.48 -11.16
C SER A 386 -2.07 5.00 -11.00
N SER A 387 -1.84 5.73 -12.09
CA SER A 387 -1.95 7.18 -12.09
C SER A 387 -3.38 7.66 -11.78
N ILE A 388 -3.48 8.77 -11.05
CA ILE A 388 -4.74 9.40 -10.67
C ILE A 388 -4.80 10.84 -11.16
N PHE A 389 -5.85 11.18 -11.90
CA PHE A 389 -6.11 12.50 -12.46
C PHE A 389 -7.33 13.11 -11.77
N ILE A 390 -7.11 14.04 -10.86
CA ILE A 390 -8.15 14.69 -10.04
C ILE A 390 -8.52 16.03 -10.65
N TYR A 391 -9.73 16.17 -11.15
CA TYR A 391 -10.19 17.38 -11.83
C TYR A 391 -11.52 17.88 -11.28
N GLY A 392 -11.80 19.16 -11.49
CA GLY A 392 -13.03 19.80 -11.02
C GLY A 392 -12.81 21.25 -10.62
N ALA A 393 -13.89 21.97 -10.35
CA ALA A 393 -13.82 23.39 -10.04
C ALA A 393 -12.93 23.69 -8.81
N PRO A 394 -12.32 24.88 -8.75
CA PRO A 394 -11.52 25.30 -7.60
C PRO A 394 -12.36 25.33 -6.32
N GLY A 395 -11.72 25.11 -5.16
CA GLY A 395 -12.37 25.18 -3.86
C GLY A 395 -12.99 23.86 -3.36
N ASN A 396 -13.08 22.80 -4.17
CA ASN A 396 -13.67 21.52 -3.74
C ASN A 396 -12.68 20.55 -3.06
N GLY A 397 -11.49 20.99 -2.66
CA GLY A 397 -10.57 20.14 -1.87
C GLY A 397 -9.75 19.12 -2.65
N LYS A 398 -9.55 19.31 -3.97
CA LYS A 398 -8.72 18.42 -4.82
C LYS A 398 -7.29 18.25 -4.30
N THR A 399 -6.59 19.35 -4.03
CA THR A 399 -5.23 19.32 -3.44
C THR A 399 -5.22 18.62 -2.09
N THR A 400 -6.25 18.84 -1.26
CA THR A 400 -6.37 18.16 0.04
C THR A 400 -6.52 16.66 -0.13
N LEU A 401 -7.35 16.20 -1.08
CA LEU A 401 -7.47 14.79 -1.41
C LEU A 401 -6.14 14.22 -1.92
N ALA A 402 -5.52 14.89 -2.88
CA ALA A 402 -4.27 14.47 -3.53
C ALA A 402 -3.13 14.27 -2.52
N ARG A 403 -2.95 15.21 -1.58
CA ARG A 403 -1.91 15.12 -0.53
C ARG A 403 -2.12 13.94 0.44
N ARG A 404 -3.35 13.47 0.60
CA ARG A 404 -3.66 12.35 1.52
C ARG A 404 -3.46 10.98 0.89
N ILE A 405 -3.26 10.90 -0.43
CA ILE A 405 -3.05 9.64 -1.16
C ILE A 405 -1.83 8.89 -0.62
N ALA A 406 -0.76 9.60 -0.25
CA ALA A 406 0.44 8.97 0.31
C ALA A 406 0.15 8.16 1.58
N GLY A 407 -0.79 8.61 2.42
CA GLY A 407 -1.23 7.89 3.62
C GLY A 407 -2.03 6.61 3.33
N LEU A 408 -2.55 6.46 2.11
CA LEU A 408 -3.30 5.29 1.68
C LEU A 408 -2.38 4.15 1.20
N LEU A 409 -1.16 4.45 0.75
CA LEU A 409 -0.25 3.49 0.11
C LEU A 409 0.32 2.38 1.02
N GLY A 410 0.14 2.47 2.35
CA GLY A 410 0.61 1.45 3.27
C GLY A 410 1.28 2.02 4.51
N GLY A 411 2.18 1.23 5.10
CA GLY A 411 3.09 1.69 6.14
C GLY A 411 4.37 2.32 5.57
N PRO A 412 5.29 2.74 6.46
CA PRO A 412 6.61 3.27 6.11
C PRO A 412 7.40 2.38 5.16
N ILE A 413 8.34 2.97 4.43
CA ILE A 413 9.27 2.29 3.52
C ILE A 413 10.70 2.56 3.92
N VAL A 414 11.65 1.84 3.31
CA VAL A 414 13.07 2.18 3.39
C VAL A 414 13.57 2.67 2.04
N ILE A 415 14.37 3.72 2.06
CA ILE A 415 15.04 4.29 0.88
C ILE A 415 16.54 4.41 1.16
N PRO A 416 17.41 4.35 0.14
CA PRO A 416 18.84 4.48 0.35
C PRO A 416 19.22 5.94 0.65
N VAL A 417 20.30 6.15 1.38
CA VAL A 417 20.91 7.49 1.52
C VAL A 417 21.46 7.94 0.17
N ALA A 418 22.17 7.05 -0.51
CA ALA A 418 22.73 7.28 -1.84
C ALA A 418 22.75 5.99 -2.67
N LEU A 419 22.77 6.14 -3.99
CA LEU A 419 22.85 5.07 -4.99
C LEU A 419 24.19 5.09 -5.73
N ASP A 420 24.76 3.92 -5.94
CA ASP A 420 25.79 3.72 -6.96
C ASP A 420 25.11 3.66 -8.33
N ILE A 421 25.44 4.63 -9.20
CA ILE A 421 24.94 4.71 -10.57
C ILE A 421 26.00 4.29 -11.60
N GLY A 422 27.05 3.61 -11.13
CA GLY A 422 28.16 3.06 -11.91
C GLY A 422 29.19 4.11 -12.30
N GLY A 423 30.33 3.67 -12.84
CA GLY A 423 31.41 4.53 -13.34
C GLY A 423 32.01 5.48 -12.30
N GLY A 424 31.87 5.15 -11.01
CA GLY A 424 32.35 5.99 -9.91
C GLY A 424 31.51 7.24 -9.66
N GLU A 425 30.26 7.25 -10.13
CA GLU A 425 29.30 8.33 -9.90
C GLU A 425 28.26 7.88 -8.86
N VAL A 426 27.81 8.82 -8.01
CA VAL A 426 26.89 8.55 -6.90
C VAL A 426 25.74 9.53 -6.95
N MET A 427 24.53 9.03 -6.70
CA MET A 427 23.32 9.84 -6.59
C MET A 427 22.81 9.86 -5.15
N ALA A 428 22.76 11.03 -4.51
CA ALA A 428 22.11 11.23 -3.22
C ALA A 428 20.58 11.16 -3.39
N VAL A 429 19.92 10.27 -2.64
CA VAL A 429 18.47 10.02 -2.74
C VAL A 429 17.73 10.56 -1.52
N PHE A 430 18.22 10.24 -0.32
CA PHE A 430 17.62 10.76 0.90
C PHE A 430 17.79 12.28 0.98
N ASP A 431 16.72 12.95 1.39
CA ASP A 431 16.60 14.40 1.45
C ASP A 431 15.70 14.72 2.64
N GLY A 432 16.24 15.37 3.68
CA GLY A 432 15.51 15.67 4.90
C GLY A 432 14.37 16.68 4.74
N ALA A 433 14.34 17.45 3.64
CA ALA A 433 13.23 18.36 3.34
C ALA A 433 12.01 17.62 2.77
N VAL A 434 12.24 16.46 2.13
CA VAL A 434 11.20 15.65 1.48
C VAL A 434 10.82 14.42 2.32
N HIS A 435 11.82 13.76 2.87
CA HIS A 435 11.68 12.44 3.48
C HIS A 435 11.63 12.56 5.01
N ARG A 436 10.46 12.22 5.57
CA ARG A 436 10.25 12.21 7.02
C ARG A 436 10.71 10.87 7.62
N LEU A 437 11.71 10.92 8.50
CA LEU A 437 12.24 9.74 9.20
C LEU A 437 11.22 9.15 10.20
N GLU A 438 11.19 7.83 10.28
CA GLU A 438 10.50 7.08 11.33
C GLU A 438 11.41 6.82 12.54
N ALA A 439 10.82 6.57 13.72
CA ALA A 439 11.62 6.32 14.93
C ALA A 439 12.45 5.03 14.85
N ASN A 440 11.88 3.95 14.29
CA ASN A 440 12.54 2.65 14.19
C ASN A 440 13.37 2.58 12.89
N GLN A 441 14.65 2.92 12.95
CA GLN A 441 15.56 2.87 11.80
C GLN A 441 16.18 1.48 11.58
N PRO A 442 16.51 1.10 10.34
CA PRO A 442 17.24 -0.14 10.06
C PRO A 442 18.64 -0.14 10.69
N ILE A 443 19.16 -1.33 10.99
CA ILE A 443 20.55 -1.50 11.46
C ILE A 443 21.54 -1.08 10.35
N ASP A 444 21.25 -1.45 9.10
CA ASP A 444 22.01 -0.96 7.94
C ASP A 444 21.71 0.53 7.72
N LYS A 445 22.63 1.39 8.15
CA LYS A 445 22.51 2.86 8.10
C LYS A 445 22.65 3.42 6.67
N ARG A 446 22.96 2.59 5.65
CA ARG A 446 22.84 2.98 4.23
C ARG A 446 21.38 3.18 3.83
N TRP A 447 20.45 2.59 4.57
CA TRP A 447 19.01 2.74 4.39
C TRP A 447 18.39 3.63 5.46
N ARG A 448 17.34 4.36 5.08
CA ARG A 448 16.52 5.18 5.98
C ARG A 448 15.08 4.73 5.92
N ARG A 449 14.50 4.40 7.07
CA ARG A 449 13.06 4.16 7.18
C ARG A 449 12.33 5.50 7.25
N ILE A 450 11.39 5.70 6.34
CA ILE A 450 10.68 6.95 6.16
C ILE A 450 9.17 6.70 6.03
N ALA A 451 8.36 7.69 6.41
CA ALA A 451 6.97 7.73 5.98
C ALA A 451 6.90 7.73 4.44
N ARG A 452 5.81 7.18 3.87
CA ARG A 452 5.60 7.18 2.40
C ARG A 452 5.78 8.60 1.85
N PRO A 453 6.71 8.85 0.92
CA PRO A 453 7.02 10.20 0.48
C PRO A 453 5.84 10.82 -0.28
N LEU A 454 5.69 12.13 -0.12
CA LEU A 454 4.81 12.95 -0.94
C LEU A 454 5.67 14.07 -1.53
N VAL A 455 6.04 13.92 -2.79
CA VAL A 455 6.75 14.97 -3.54
C VAL A 455 5.70 15.76 -4.30
N GLN A 456 5.48 17.01 -3.89
CA GLN A 456 4.49 17.90 -4.50
C GLN A 456 5.17 19.03 -5.25
N VAL A 457 4.68 19.32 -6.45
CA VAL A 457 5.04 20.47 -7.28
C VAL A 457 3.80 21.17 -7.82
N GLY A 458 3.85 22.49 -7.97
CA GLY A 458 2.75 23.33 -8.43
C GLY A 458 3.10 24.15 -9.67
N GLY A 459 2.88 25.46 -9.61
CA GLY A 459 3.13 26.41 -10.71
C GLY A 459 4.62 26.66 -10.98
N GLU A 460 5.48 26.36 -10.02
CA GLU A 460 6.94 26.45 -10.10
C GLU A 460 7.60 25.30 -10.86
N PHE A 461 6.82 24.27 -11.23
CA PHE A 461 7.33 23.08 -11.90
C PHE A 461 8.02 23.40 -13.24
N GLN A 462 9.19 22.79 -13.45
CA GLN A 462 9.98 22.84 -14.67
C GLN A 462 10.40 21.41 -15.07
N LEU A 463 10.60 21.13 -16.36
CA LEU A 463 10.89 19.78 -16.84
C LEU A 463 12.25 19.26 -16.32
N GLU A 464 13.20 20.16 -16.14
CA GLU A 464 14.54 19.92 -15.64
C GLU A 464 14.53 19.37 -14.21
N MET A 465 13.43 19.55 -13.46
CA MET A 465 13.27 18.93 -12.13
C MET A 465 13.11 17.40 -12.20
N PHE A 466 12.88 16.84 -13.39
CA PHE A 466 12.95 15.40 -13.63
C PHE A 466 14.36 14.91 -14.00
N ASP A 467 15.36 15.81 -14.07
CA ASP A 467 16.73 15.46 -14.36
C ASP A 467 17.62 15.49 -13.11
N PRO A 468 18.60 14.58 -12.97
CA PRO A 468 19.56 14.63 -11.87
C PRO A 468 20.34 15.94 -11.84
N THR A 469 20.44 16.57 -10.67
CA THR A 469 21.21 17.80 -10.50
C THR A 469 22.64 17.48 -10.12
N TRP A 470 23.62 17.96 -10.88
CA TRP A 470 25.04 17.75 -10.55
C TRP A 470 25.53 18.76 -9.50
N GLU A 471 26.17 18.26 -8.45
CA GLU A 471 26.83 19.08 -7.44
C GLU A 471 28.36 18.97 -7.56
N GLU A 472 29.02 20.09 -7.87
CA GLU A 472 30.44 20.12 -8.21
C GLU A 472 31.35 19.85 -7.00
N GLY A 473 30.98 20.34 -5.82
CA GLY A 473 31.81 20.19 -4.62
C GLY A 473 31.99 18.73 -4.21
N SER A 474 30.87 18.02 -4.05
CA SER A 474 30.84 16.60 -3.71
C SER A 474 30.94 15.68 -4.94
N ARG A 475 30.85 16.20 -6.16
CA ARG A 475 30.82 15.42 -7.41
C ARG A 475 29.80 14.30 -7.33
N THR A 476 28.58 14.67 -6.97
CA THR A 476 27.44 13.77 -6.80
C THR A 476 26.24 14.31 -7.53
N TYR A 477 25.37 13.42 -7.97
CA TYR A 477 24.04 13.80 -8.43
C TYR A 477 23.06 13.89 -7.27
N GLY A 478 22.21 14.90 -7.27
CA GLY A 478 20.97 14.91 -6.50
C GLY A 478 19.87 14.17 -7.26
N ALA A 479 19.14 13.30 -6.58
CA ALA A 479 18.01 12.59 -7.16
C ALA A 479 16.90 13.56 -7.62
N PRO A 480 16.30 13.36 -8.80
CA PRO A 480 15.17 14.16 -9.26
C PRO A 480 13.85 13.77 -8.58
N LEU A 481 12.79 14.53 -8.85
CA LEU A 481 11.51 14.45 -8.13
C LEU A 481 10.89 13.05 -8.12
N GLN A 482 10.87 12.38 -9.27
CA GLN A 482 10.32 11.03 -9.45
C GLN A 482 11.12 9.98 -8.67
N VAL A 483 12.44 10.16 -8.54
CA VAL A 483 13.28 9.24 -7.76
C VAL A 483 13.03 9.45 -6.27
N LYS A 484 12.93 10.71 -5.80
CA LYS A 484 12.55 11.04 -4.42
C LYS A 484 11.13 10.59 -4.06
N ALA A 485 10.23 10.53 -5.04
CA ALA A 485 8.85 10.11 -4.83
C ALA A 485 8.65 8.59 -4.80
N ASN A 486 9.69 7.79 -5.10
CA ASN A 486 9.57 6.35 -5.24
C ASN A 486 9.00 5.67 -3.99
N GLY A 487 8.07 4.74 -4.21
CA GLY A 487 7.33 4.10 -3.13
C GLY A 487 6.29 5.01 -2.46
N GLY A 488 6.13 6.25 -2.89
CA GLY A 488 5.12 7.19 -2.40
C GLY A 488 4.31 7.80 -3.54
N VAL A 489 4.05 9.11 -3.45
CA VAL A 489 3.27 9.89 -4.42
C VAL A 489 4.11 11.01 -5.01
N LEU A 490 4.09 11.12 -6.34
CA LEU A 490 4.51 12.30 -7.08
C LEU A 490 3.26 13.09 -7.47
N LEU A 491 3.04 14.25 -6.84
CA LEU A 491 1.89 15.11 -7.05
C LEU A 491 2.26 16.33 -7.89
N ILE A 492 1.66 16.45 -9.08
CA ILE A 492 1.68 17.68 -9.89
C ILE A 492 0.33 18.36 -9.72
N ASP A 493 0.30 19.42 -8.93
CA ASP A 493 -0.89 20.20 -8.62
C ASP A 493 -1.09 21.35 -9.63
N ASP A 494 -2.32 21.83 -9.75
CA ASP A 494 -2.69 22.91 -10.67
C ASP A 494 -2.18 22.73 -12.12
N LEU A 495 -2.23 21.50 -12.63
CA LEU A 495 -1.80 21.17 -13.99
C LEU A 495 -2.52 22.04 -15.04
N GLY A 496 -1.72 22.66 -15.91
CA GLY A 496 -2.17 23.63 -16.91
C GLY A 496 -1.91 25.09 -16.53
N ARG A 497 -1.34 25.35 -15.34
CA ARG A 497 -0.93 26.69 -14.88
C ARG A 497 0.59 26.87 -14.82
N GLN A 498 1.34 25.87 -15.23
CA GLN A 498 2.81 25.89 -15.32
C GLN A 498 3.26 26.62 -16.59
N ARG A 499 4.53 27.05 -16.60
CA ARG A 499 5.19 27.55 -17.83
C ARG A 499 5.31 26.45 -18.89
N VAL A 500 5.55 25.21 -18.45
CA VAL A 500 5.60 24.02 -19.31
C VAL A 500 4.20 23.50 -19.57
N SER A 501 3.94 23.03 -20.79
CA SER A 501 2.60 22.54 -21.13
C SER A 501 2.31 21.17 -20.47
N PRO A 502 1.04 20.87 -20.13
CA PRO A 502 0.63 19.55 -19.64
C PRO A 502 1.07 18.40 -20.56
N LYS A 503 1.04 18.64 -21.88
CA LYS A 503 1.51 17.69 -22.88
C LYS A 503 2.99 17.34 -22.70
N GLN A 504 3.86 18.34 -22.56
CA GLN A 504 5.29 18.11 -22.36
C GLN A 504 5.58 17.36 -21.06
N ILE A 505 4.84 17.65 -19.99
CA ILE A 505 4.94 16.91 -18.72
C ILE A 505 4.62 15.44 -18.95
N LEU A 506 3.51 15.14 -19.63
CA LEU A 506 3.11 13.77 -19.90
C LEU A 506 4.06 13.07 -20.86
N ASP A 507 4.52 13.73 -21.93
CA ASP A 507 5.49 13.16 -22.87
C ASP A 507 6.76 12.69 -22.15
N ARG A 508 7.23 13.44 -21.15
CA ARG A 508 8.40 13.08 -20.33
C ARG A 508 8.13 11.89 -19.40
N LEU A 509 6.90 11.74 -18.91
CA LEU A 509 6.51 10.71 -17.95
C LEU A 509 5.91 9.45 -18.59
N LEU A 510 5.57 9.50 -19.87
CA LEU A 510 4.80 8.45 -20.54
C LEU A 510 5.52 7.11 -20.53
N VAL A 511 6.78 7.11 -20.97
CA VAL A 511 7.62 5.92 -21.02
C VAL A 511 7.89 5.40 -19.60
N PRO A 512 8.29 6.24 -18.62
CA PRO A 512 8.44 5.79 -17.23
C PRO A 512 7.18 5.20 -16.60
N LEU A 513 6.00 5.73 -16.91
CA LEU A 513 4.73 5.19 -16.39
C LEU A 513 4.36 3.84 -17.03
N GLU A 514 4.71 3.62 -18.30
CA GLU A 514 4.42 2.37 -19.01
C GLU A 514 5.44 1.26 -18.70
N GLN A 515 6.72 1.63 -18.51
CA GLN A 515 7.82 0.67 -18.34
C GLN A 515 8.29 0.54 -16.89
N GLU A 516 7.78 1.38 -15.98
CA GLU A 516 8.23 1.46 -14.58
C GLU A 516 9.74 1.77 -14.42
N ILE A 517 10.37 2.29 -15.48
CA ILE A 517 11.79 2.64 -15.57
C ILE A 517 11.94 4.00 -16.24
N ASP A 518 12.74 4.87 -15.63
CA ASP A 518 13.13 6.15 -16.19
C ASP A 518 14.60 6.15 -16.63
N TYR A 519 14.88 6.85 -17.72
CA TYR A 519 16.19 6.98 -18.34
C TYR A 519 16.69 8.40 -18.15
N MET A 520 17.74 8.56 -17.35
CA MET A 520 18.30 9.88 -17.04
C MET A 520 19.66 10.05 -17.69
N ASN A 521 19.88 11.24 -18.25
CA ASN A 521 21.19 11.64 -18.77
C ASN A 521 22.00 12.29 -17.65
N LEU A 522 23.21 11.78 -17.42
CA LEU A 522 24.15 12.33 -16.46
C LEU A 522 24.95 13.44 -17.15
N THR A 523 24.73 14.70 -16.75
CA THR A 523 25.31 15.87 -17.43
C THR A 523 26.83 15.95 -17.37
N SER A 524 27.45 15.47 -16.28
CA SER A 524 28.90 15.49 -16.10
C SER A 524 29.64 14.44 -16.91
N SER A 525 29.04 13.27 -17.16
CA SER A 525 29.68 12.14 -17.83
C SER A 525 29.10 11.82 -19.21
N GLY A 526 27.93 12.36 -19.55
CA GLY A 526 27.17 12.03 -20.76
C GLY A 526 26.55 10.62 -20.75
N ARG A 527 26.71 9.86 -19.67
CA ARG A 527 26.17 8.51 -19.54
C ARG A 527 24.67 8.53 -19.33
N LYS A 528 24.01 7.43 -19.70
CA LYS A 528 22.61 7.17 -19.35
C LYS A 528 22.54 6.20 -18.19
N VAL A 529 21.64 6.46 -17.25
CA VAL A 529 21.33 5.56 -16.14
C VAL A 529 19.85 5.22 -16.14
N GLU A 530 19.56 3.95 -15.91
CA GLU A 530 18.21 3.42 -15.73
C GLU A 530 17.85 3.38 -14.24
N VAL A 531 16.78 4.07 -13.86
CA VAL A 531 16.27 4.08 -12.47
C VAL A 531 14.80 3.65 -12.44
N PRO A 532 14.35 2.99 -11.36
CA PRO A 532 12.94 2.63 -11.23
C PRO A 532 12.04 3.88 -11.08
N PHE A 533 10.89 3.86 -11.74
CA PHE A 533 9.80 4.84 -11.62
C PHE A 533 8.58 4.18 -10.95
N TRP A 534 8.57 4.14 -9.63
CA TRP A 534 7.57 3.44 -8.82
C TRP A 534 6.86 4.38 -7.83
N ALA A 535 6.87 5.67 -8.14
CA ALA A 535 6.00 6.65 -7.51
C ALA A 535 4.60 6.57 -8.12
N GLN A 536 3.56 6.63 -7.29
CA GLN A 536 2.21 6.82 -7.83
C GLN A 536 2.07 8.27 -8.33
N LEU A 537 1.82 8.44 -9.62
CA LEU A 537 1.58 9.77 -10.20
C LEU A 537 0.17 10.26 -9.86
N ALA A 538 0.10 11.39 -9.16
CA ALA A 538 -1.13 12.13 -8.93
C ALA A 538 -1.06 13.47 -9.66
N LEU A 539 -2.07 13.75 -10.47
CA LEU A 539 -2.22 15.00 -11.21
C LEU A 539 -3.49 15.69 -10.72
N SER A 540 -3.44 16.98 -10.45
CA SER A 540 -4.64 17.75 -10.14
C SER A 540 -4.78 18.99 -10.99
N THR A 541 -6.02 19.33 -11.37
CA THR A 541 -6.30 20.49 -12.21
C THR A 541 -7.68 21.09 -11.96
N ASN A 542 -7.80 22.39 -12.20
CA ASN A 542 -9.07 23.12 -12.21
C ASN A 542 -9.77 23.09 -13.58
N LEU A 543 -9.06 22.66 -14.63
CA LEU A 543 -9.57 22.62 -16.01
C LEU A 543 -10.20 21.27 -16.31
N ARG A 544 -11.02 21.19 -17.37
CA ARG A 544 -11.58 19.91 -17.79
C ARG A 544 -10.49 19.08 -18.48
N PRO A 545 -10.46 17.75 -18.33
CA PRO A 545 -9.41 16.91 -18.93
C PRO A 545 -9.26 17.12 -20.46
N GLY A 546 -10.38 17.26 -21.19
CA GLY A 546 -10.37 17.49 -22.63
C GLY A 546 -9.92 18.88 -23.07
N GLU A 547 -9.80 19.84 -22.15
CA GLU A 547 -9.22 21.17 -22.42
C GLU A 547 -7.68 21.15 -22.28
N LEU A 548 -7.15 20.17 -21.54
CA LEU A 548 -5.71 20.05 -21.26
C LEU A 548 -5.01 19.13 -22.25
N LEU A 549 -5.66 18.05 -22.65
CA LEU A 549 -5.05 16.90 -23.31
C LEU A 549 -6.05 16.26 -24.28
N ASP A 550 -5.52 15.71 -25.37
CA ASP A 550 -6.31 14.92 -26.30
C ASP A 550 -6.67 13.53 -25.74
N GLU A 551 -7.53 12.83 -26.46
CA GLU A 551 -8.02 11.51 -26.05
C GLU A 551 -6.91 10.46 -25.92
N ALA A 552 -5.83 10.56 -26.71
CA ALA A 552 -4.73 9.59 -26.68
C ALA A 552 -3.96 9.68 -25.35
N TYR A 553 -3.66 10.89 -24.87
CA TYR A 553 -3.04 11.08 -23.54
C TYR A 553 -3.99 10.70 -22.41
N LEU A 554 -5.26 11.08 -22.51
CA LEU A 554 -6.25 10.75 -21.48
C LEU A 554 -6.42 9.24 -21.32
N ARG A 555 -6.32 8.44 -22.39
CA ARG A 555 -6.39 6.97 -22.31
C ARG A 555 -5.24 6.35 -21.50
N ARG A 556 -4.07 7.01 -21.44
CA ARG A 556 -2.90 6.57 -20.67
C ARG A 556 -2.95 6.93 -19.19
N LEU A 557 -3.81 7.87 -18.80
CA LEU A 557 -4.10 8.18 -17.40
C LEU A 557 -5.20 7.26 -16.88
N SER A 558 -4.86 6.38 -15.93
CA SER A 558 -5.72 5.26 -15.55
C SER A 558 -7.02 5.70 -14.86
N TYR A 559 -6.91 6.46 -13.77
CA TYR A 559 -8.08 6.89 -13.00
C TYR A 559 -8.33 8.38 -13.19
N LYS A 560 -9.57 8.73 -13.55
CA LYS A 560 -10.04 10.11 -13.69
C LYS A 560 -11.09 10.35 -12.62
N VAL A 561 -10.77 11.18 -11.64
CA VAL A 561 -11.61 11.43 -10.48
C VAL A 561 -12.14 12.86 -10.56
N LEU A 562 -13.42 12.99 -10.88
CA LEU A 562 -14.12 14.27 -10.79
C LEU A 562 -14.36 14.59 -9.31
N MET A 563 -13.96 15.78 -8.90
CA MET A 563 -14.32 16.39 -7.62
C MET A 563 -15.49 17.37 -7.84
N PRO A 564 -16.75 16.90 -7.73
CA PRO A 564 -17.90 17.73 -8.01
C PRO A 564 -18.10 18.78 -6.91
N ASP A 565 -19.02 19.71 -7.17
CA ASP A 565 -19.54 20.60 -6.14
C ASP A 565 -20.26 19.81 -5.05
N PRO A 566 -20.11 20.20 -3.77
CA PRO A 566 -20.80 19.52 -2.69
C PRO A 566 -22.32 19.71 -2.82
N THR A 567 -23.08 18.71 -2.39
CA THR A 567 -24.52 18.88 -2.16
C THR A 567 -24.74 19.84 -0.98
N TRP A 568 -25.95 20.38 -0.84
CA TRP A 568 -26.27 21.24 0.31
C TRP A 568 -26.04 20.53 1.65
N ASP A 569 -26.36 19.24 1.75
CA ASP A 569 -26.14 18.47 2.98
C ASP A 569 -24.65 18.29 3.28
N MET A 570 -23.83 18.05 2.25
CA MET A 570 -22.37 18.03 2.39
C MET A 570 -21.85 19.40 2.85
N TRP A 571 -22.33 20.48 2.22
CA TRP A 571 -21.97 21.85 2.57
C TRP A 571 -22.26 22.14 4.04
N CYS A 572 -23.44 21.76 4.54
CA CYS A 572 -23.83 21.92 5.94
C CYS A 572 -22.91 21.15 6.89
N ARG A 573 -22.51 19.92 6.55
CA ARG A 573 -21.56 19.14 7.37
C ARG A 573 -20.17 19.78 7.41
N ILE A 574 -19.71 20.34 6.29
CA ILE A 574 -18.44 21.10 6.27
C ILE A 574 -18.58 22.34 7.14
N PHE A 575 -19.67 23.10 6.99
CA PHE A 575 -19.94 24.30 7.77
C PHE A 575 -19.92 24.03 9.26
N GLU A 576 -20.64 23.00 9.71
CA GLU A 576 -20.76 22.69 11.13
C GLU A 576 -19.42 22.28 11.75
N ARG A 577 -18.65 21.45 11.03
CA ARG A 577 -17.29 21.08 11.45
C ARG A 577 -16.36 22.30 11.57
N GLU A 578 -16.41 23.23 10.63
CA GLU A 578 -15.59 24.44 10.67
C GLU A 578 -16.09 25.44 11.74
N ARG A 579 -17.41 25.51 11.99
CA ARG A 579 -18.02 26.29 13.05
C ARG A 579 -17.51 25.84 14.42
N GLU A 580 -17.52 24.53 14.66
CA GLU A 580 -16.99 23.93 15.88
C GLU A 580 -15.49 24.22 16.03
N ARG A 581 -14.71 24.03 14.96
CA ARG A 581 -13.26 24.34 14.94
C ARG A 581 -12.98 25.80 15.32
N LEU A 582 -13.79 26.73 14.84
CA LEU A 582 -13.66 28.17 15.10
C LEU A 582 -14.39 28.62 16.38
N THR A 583 -15.02 27.70 17.11
CA THR A 583 -15.75 27.97 18.36
C THR A 583 -16.87 29.02 18.21
N VAL A 584 -17.50 29.09 17.03
CA VAL A 584 -18.61 30.02 16.77
C VAL A 584 -19.91 29.42 17.31
N PRO A 585 -20.73 30.12 18.13
CA PRO A 585 -21.96 29.55 18.68
C PRO A 585 -22.98 29.11 17.59
N PRO A 586 -23.73 28.01 17.80
CA PRO A 586 -24.71 27.54 16.83
C PRO A 586 -25.93 28.46 16.75
N ASN A 587 -26.51 28.58 15.55
CA ASN A 587 -27.79 29.25 15.33
C ASN A 587 -28.61 28.42 14.32
N PRO A 588 -29.76 27.84 14.71
CA PRO A 588 -30.58 27.01 13.83
C PRO A 588 -31.05 27.70 12.55
N ALA A 589 -31.25 29.03 12.57
CA ALA A 589 -31.75 29.77 11.42
C ALA A 589 -30.65 30.19 10.42
N ALA A 590 -29.38 30.11 10.82
CA ALA A 590 -28.27 30.65 10.02
C ALA A 590 -28.10 29.93 8.68
N LEU A 591 -28.27 28.60 8.65
CA LEU A 591 -28.13 27.82 7.43
C LEU A 591 -29.19 28.18 6.39
N ASP A 592 -30.42 28.46 6.80
CA ASP A 592 -31.50 28.86 5.89
C ASP A 592 -31.22 30.24 5.28
N TRP A 593 -30.75 31.20 6.09
CA TRP A 593 -30.32 32.51 5.58
C TRP A 593 -29.18 32.36 4.58
N ILE A 594 -28.14 31.60 4.93
CA ILE A 594 -26.99 31.35 4.04
C ILE A 594 -27.45 30.70 2.74
N ARG A 595 -28.36 29.72 2.80
CA ARG A 595 -28.92 29.07 1.62
C ARG A 595 -29.61 30.07 0.70
N SER A 596 -30.40 30.98 1.26
CA SER A 596 -31.10 32.02 0.49
C SER A 596 -30.14 32.98 -0.22
N MET A 597 -28.97 33.26 0.38
CA MET A 597 -27.97 34.16 -0.18
C MET A 597 -27.23 33.62 -1.40
N TYR A 598 -27.22 32.29 -1.63
CA TYR A 598 -26.55 31.70 -2.78
C TYR A 598 -27.18 32.10 -4.11
N GLY A 599 -28.48 32.32 -4.19
CA GLY A 599 -29.14 32.83 -5.40
C GLY A 599 -28.84 32.04 -6.69
N GLY A 600 -28.65 30.72 -6.60
CA GLY A 600 -28.28 29.86 -7.74
C GLY A 600 -26.78 29.76 -8.05
N ARG A 601 -25.91 30.43 -7.28
CA ARG A 601 -24.45 30.26 -7.38
C ARG A 601 -24.04 28.82 -7.06
N PRO A 602 -23.00 28.26 -7.72
CA PRO A 602 -22.50 26.94 -7.39
C PRO A 602 -22.01 26.87 -5.94
N LEU A 603 -22.36 25.79 -5.25
CA LEU A 603 -21.76 25.47 -3.95
C LEU A 603 -20.31 25.05 -4.17
N ARG A 604 -19.38 25.54 -3.34
CA ARG A 604 -18.00 25.04 -3.32
C ARG A 604 -17.62 24.56 -1.93
N GLY A 605 -16.73 23.58 -1.86
CA GLY A 605 -16.29 22.98 -0.60
C GLY A 605 -15.56 23.94 0.36
N ASN A 606 -14.95 25.01 -0.17
CA ASN A 606 -14.25 26.02 0.62
C ASN A 606 -15.17 27.11 1.18
N HIS A 607 -16.30 27.40 0.52
CA HIS A 607 -17.21 28.48 0.93
C HIS A 607 -17.61 28.45 2.42
N PRO A 608 -17.92 27.30 3.07
CA PRO A 608 -18.26 27.30 4.49
C PRO A 608 -17.12 27.84 5.37
N ARG A 609 -15.89 27.40 5.11
CA ARG A 609 -14.70 27.86 5.84
C ARG A 609 -14.48 29.34 5.59
N ASP A 610 -14.42 29.74 4.32
CA ASP A 610 -14.10 31.11 3.94
C ASP A 610 -15.15 32.09 4.52
N LEU A 611 -16.43 31.70 4.53
CA LEU A 611 -17.51 32.49 5.12
C LEU A 611 -17.34 32.65 6.64
N LEU A 612 -17.02 31.56 7.36
CA LEU A 612 -16.82 31.60 8.81
C LEU A 612 -15.55 32.37 9.19
N GLU A 613 -14.46 32.23 8.43
CA GLU A 613 -13.22 32.98 8.64
C GLU A 613 -13.46 34.49 8.40
N ARG A 614 -14.18 34.86 7.34
CA ARG A 614 -14.60 36.25 7.12
C ARG A 614 -15.54 36.77 8.21
N LEU A 615 -16.42 35.93 8.75
CA LEU A 615 -17.27 36.30 9.88
C LEU A 615 -16.45 36.62 11.13
N ILE A 616 -15.41 35.82 11.42
CA ILE A 616 -14.47 36.07 12.52
C ILE A 616 -13.75 37.40 12.32
N ASP A 617 -13.23 37.64 11.10
CA ASP A 617 -12.51 38.88 10.77
C ASP A 617 -13.40 40.11 10.95
N VAL A 618 -14.63 40.07 10.40
CA VAL A 618 -15.60 41.16 10.52
C VAL A 618 -16.01 41.40 11.98
N SER A 619 -16.21 40.33 12.75
CA SER A 619 -16.56 40.44 14.18
C SER A 619 -15.44 41.11 14.97
N SER A 620 -14.20 40.69 14.74
CA SER A 620 -12.99 41.26 15.34
C SER A 620 -12.84 42.75 14.99
N ALA A 621 -12.98 43.10 13.71
CA ALA A 621 -12.90 44.50 13.26
C ALA A 621 -13.96 45.41 13.89
N ARG A 622 -15.12 44.85 14.26
CA ARG A 622 -16.21 45.56 14.93
C ARG A 622 -16.13 45.51 16.46
N GLY A 623 -15.13 44.86 17.03
CA GLY A 623 -14.97 44.72 18.48
C GLY A 623 -16.08 43.89 19.14
N GLN A 624 -16.72 43.00 18.40
CA GLN A 624 -17.83 42.17 18.90
C GLN A 624 -17.50 40.67 18.84
N ARG A 625 -18.21 39.88 19.66
CA ARG A 625 -18.03 38.43 19.67
C ARG A 625 -18.55 37.84 18.36
N ALA A 626 -17.80 36.87 17.81
CA ALA A 626 -18.23 36.14 16.64
C ALA A 626 -19.45 35.25 16.94
N GLU A 627 -20.52 35.48 16.19
CA GLU A 627 -21.78 34.73 16.27
C GLU A 627 -22.47 34.68 14.91
N LEU A 628 -23.32 33.68 14.71
CA LEU A 628 -24.10 33.51 13.49
C LEU A 628 -25.34 34.43 13.48
N SER A 629 -25.13 35.74 13.54
CA SER A 629 -26.20 36.74 13.40
C SER A 629 -26.39 37.14 11.94
N VAL A 630 -27.61 37.56 11.57
CA VAL A 630 -27.94 37.97 10.19
C VAL A 630 -26.95 39.03 9.67
N GLU A 631 -26.66 40.03 10.50
CA GLU A 631 -25.79 41.15 10.15
C GLU A 631 -24.34 40.70 9.89
N LEU A 632 -23.78 39.87 10.77
CA LEU A 632 -22.41 39.38 10.63
C LEU A 632 -22.25 38.44 9.44
N VAL A 633 -23.21 37.54 9.24
CA VAL A 633 -23.20 36.62 8.09
C VAL A 633 -23.33 37.39 6.78
N GLN A 634 -24.20 38.41 6.71
CA GLN A 634 -24.33 39.26 5.51
C GLN A 634 -23.05 40.05 5.24
N ALA A 635 -22.42 40.64 6.26
CA ALA A 635 -21.18 41.38 6.11
C ALA A 635 -20.01 40.47 5.64
N ALA A 636 -19.92 39.27 6.22
CA ALA A 636 -18.96 38.26 5.77
C ALA A 636 -19.21 37.84 4.32
N TRP A 637 -20.48 37.64 3.94
CA TRP A 637 -20.88 37.26 2.59
C TRP A 637 -20.50 38.33 1.55
N GLN A 638 -20.78 39.61 1.83
CA GLN A 638 -20.45 40.72 0.95
C GLN A 638 -18.93 40.92 0.79
N THR A 639 -18.15 40.54 1.81
CA THR A 639 -16.68 40.56 1.74
C THR A 639 -16.14 39.40 0.90
N LEU A 640 -16.77 38.23 1.00
CA LEU A 640 -16.33 37.02 0.34
C LEU A 640 -16.70 36.99 -1.15
N PHE A 641 -17.88 37.48 -1.51
CA PHE A 641 -18.38 37.44 -2.87
C PHE A 641 -18.63 38.83 -3.43
N ILE A 642 -18.11 39.07 -4.64
CA ILE A 642 -18.41 40.28 -5.39
C ILE A 642 -19.93 40.33 -5.66
N ALA A 643 -20.53 41.51 -5.42
CA ALA A 643 -21.91 41.76 -5.81
C ALA A 643 -22.02 41.64 -7.34
N GLY A 644 -22.98 40.82 -7.78
CA GLY A 644 -23.28 40.65 -9.21
C GLY A 644 -24.06 41.84 -9.74
#